data_AF-A0A7D5C3J8-F1
#
_entry.id   AF-A0A7D5C3J8-F1
#
_cell.length_a   1.000
_cell.length_b   1.000
_cell.length_c   1.000
_cell.angle_alpha   90.00
_cell.angle_beta   90.00
_cell.angle_gamma   90.00
#
_symmetry.space_group_name_H-M   'P 1'
#
loop_
_entity.id
_entity.type
_entity.pdbx_description
1 polymer ?
#
loop_
_entity_poly.entity_id
_entity_poly.type
_entity_poly.pdbx_seq_one_letter_code
_entity_poly.pdbx_strand_id
1 'polypeptide(L)'
;MTQTNNLYDVVVIGGGPAGLTAGLYLARARYRVLILEKDDFGGQITITNEVVNYPGVGRTTGRALTQTMRQQAQDFGAEFLSAEATGLDVDGDIKTVHTSRGDLKTFGILIAAGASPRKLGFEGEAEYAGRGVAYCATCDGEFFTGKEVLVVGGGFAAAEESVFLTKYASKVTVLVREPDFTCDAAVAAEAKNNPKIDVRYQVELKGVTAGQGGLREASILNLATGQTETWKPADAGTFGVFVFAGYVPATDLVRGVVELDDHGYVVTHDYLRTSVPGVYAAGDLRVKNLRQVVTATADGAIAAVELERYAKQMSEKTGLLPPRPTASAYEESEAKAASAASAAGTTPAPAPAKRSADAASNAAKKSGELFSAAIKQQLGVVFGRMTRPVTLALELDSTPLSAELQGFIGEIVALSNGKLNSVAVDAAGLITAVDGASAPTSLVVGEPLAVTLPDGTELPTYGSLDDSGRATFDVAGVLPLARPTVRICVPAEGDGKAGKDGNGSLVFTGLAFHGVPSGHEFNSFVLGLYNAAGPGQPLGDDLVERAKSITDPLNIMILVSLTCTMCPETVLASQRIASLSPAVRAEAYDVSHFPELKDQYGAMSVPCIVITHANGTQQVEFGKKSIPQMLELVGA
;
A
#
# COMPACT_ATOMS: atom_id res chain seq x y z
N MET A 1 -9.45 -22.45 38.37
CA MET A 1 -8.78 -22.80 37.11
C MET A 1 -7.30 -22.47 37.23
N THR A 2 -6.42 -23.31 36.68
CA THR A 2 -4.97 -23.09 36.69
C THR A 2 -4.56 -22.29 35.45
N GLN A 3 -3.91 -21.13 35.63
CA GLN A 3 -3.39 -20.35 34.50
C GLN A 3 -2.18 -21.07 33.88
N THR A 4 -2.17 -21.21 32.55
CA THR A 4 -1.08 -21.88 31.81
C THR A 4 -0.54 -20.95 30.73
N ASN A 5 0.67 -20.41 30.92
CA ASN A 5 1.27 -19.41 30.02
C ASN A 5 1.54 -19.92 28.59
N ASN A 6 1.61 -21.23 28.38
CA ASN A 6 1.89 -21.84 27.07
C ASN A 6 0.64 -22.42 26.36
N LEU A 7 -0.56 -21.99 26.77
CA LEU A 7 -1.82 -22.42 26.17
C LEU A 7 -2.55 -21.23 25.54
N TYR A 8 -3.09 -21.44 24.34
CA TYR A 8 -3.98 -20.52 23.64
C TYR A 8 -5.42 -21.02 23.71
N ASP A 9 -6.39 -20.10 23.78
CA ASP A 9 -7.78 -20.50 23.59
C ASP A 9 -7.98 -21.00 22.15
N VAL A 10 -7.45 -20.24 21.17
CA VAL A 10 -7.55 -20.57 19.74
C VAL A 10 -6.26 -20.22 19.01
N VAL A 11 -5.80 -21.10 18.12
CA VAL A 11 -4.78 -20.80 17.11
C VAL A 11 -5.43 -20.72 15.72
N VAL A 12 -5.19 -19.63 15.02
CA VAL A 12 -5.66 -19.37 13.65
C VAL A 12 -4.50 -19.55 12.69
N ILE A 13 -4.63 -20.44 11.71
CA ILE A 13 -3.59 -20.75 10.73
C ILE A 13 -3.97 -20.06 9.41
N GLY A 14 -3.28 -18.96 9.08
CA GLY A 14 -3.49 -18.14 7.90
C GLY A 14 -3.87 -16.70 8.25
N GLY A 15 -3.08 -15.75 7.76
CA GLY A 15 -3.20 -14.31 8.00
C GLY A 15 -4.00 -13.54 6.94
N GLY A 16 -4.87 -14.22 6.17
CA GLY A 16 -5.79 -13.60 5.20
C GLY A 16 -7.08 -13.05 5.82
N PRO A 17 -8.02 -12.49 5.02
CA PRO A 17 -9.24 -11.85 5.54
C PRO A 17 -10.07 -12.72 6.49
N ALA A 18 -10.16 -14.04 6.24
CA ALA A 18 -10.86 -14.96 7.13
C ALA A 18 -10.18 -15.07 8.50
N GLY A 19 -8.86 -15.30 8.52
CA GLY A 19 -8.11 -15.46 9.76
C GLY A 19 -8.00 -14.17 10.56
N LEU A 20 -7.79 -13.03 9.89
CA LEU A 20 -7.77 -11.70 10.52
C LEU A 20 -9.14 -11.38 11.15
N THR A 21 -10.24 -11.68 10.46
CA THR A 21 -11.58 -11.49 11.01
C THR A 21 -11.82 -12.39 12.22
N ALA A 22 -11.40 -13.65 12.15
CA ALA A 22 -11.56 -14.56 13.27
C ALA A 22 -10.77 -14.10 14.51
N GLY A 23 -9.52 -13.67 14.32
CA GLY A 23 -8.70 -13.12 15.40
C GLY A 23 -9.31 -11.86 16.00
N LEU A 24 -9.86 -10.96 15.19
CA LEU A 24 -10.59 -9.79 15.68
C LEU A 24 -11.76 -10.18 16.59
N TYR A 25 -12.61 -11.11 16.15
CA TYR A 25 -13.80 -11.52 16.92
C TYR A 25 -13.42 -12.22 18.23
N LEU A 26 -12.45 -13.13 18.19
CA LEU A 26 -11.96 -13.85 19.39
C LEU A 26 -11.29 -12.90 20.39
N ALA A 27 -10.46 -11.96 19.91
CA ALA A 27 -9.81 -10.97 20.76
C ALA A 27 -10.82 -10.03 21.42
N ARG A 28 -11.86 -9.59 20.69
CA ARG A 28 -12.99 -8.81 21.24
C ARG A 28 -13.76 -9.57 22.31
N ALA A 29 -13.87 -10.89 22.17
CA ALA A 29 -14.45 -11.77 23.18
C ALA A 29 -13.49 -12.09 24.36
N ARG A 30 -12.31 -11.45 24.40
CA ARG A 30 -11.25 -11.64 25.41
C ARG A 30 -10.62 -13.03 25.41
N TYR A 31 -10.69 -13.78 24.32
CA TYR A 31 -9.96 -15.04 24.21
C TYR A 31 -8.52 -14.78 23.79
N ARG A 32 -7.60 -15.56 24.32
CA ARG A 32 -6.20 -15.50 23.89
C ARG A 32 -6.06 -16.22 22.55
N VAL A 33 -5.92 -15.44 21.48
CA VAL A 33 -5.84 -15.93 20.11
C VAL A 33 -4.49 -15.59 19.49
N LEU A 34 -3.92 -16.56 18.76
CA LEU A 34 -2.71 -16.39 17.97
C LEU A 34 -3.01 -16.61 16.50
N ILE A 35 -2.68 -15.64 15.64
CA ILE A 35 -2.74 -15.77 14.19
C ILE A 35 -1.34 -16.10 13.66
N LEU A 36 -1.22 -17.25 13.00
CA LEU A 36 -0.02 -17.71 12.31
C LEU A 36 -0.07 -17.31 10.83
N GLU A 37 1.05 -16.82 10.31
CA GLU A 37 1.25 -16.58 8.89
C GLU A 37 2.67 -17.01 8.50
N LYS A 38 2.79 -17.76 7.40
CA LYS A 38 4.08 -18.27 6.92
C LYS A 38 4.83 -17.24 6.07
N ASP A 39 4.10 -16.35 5.41
CA ASP A 39 4.62 -15.31 4.53
C ASP A 39 4.24 -13.90 5.05
N ASP A 40 3.70 -13.05 4.19
CA ASP A 40 3.14 -11.74 4.52
C ASP A 40 1.66 -11.84 4.93
N PHE A 41 1.29 -11.08 5.96
CA PHE A 41 -0.10 -10.94 6.37
C PHE A 41 -0.94 -10.26 5.29
N GLY A 42 -2.15 -10.78 5.09
CA GLY A 42 -3.16 -10.28 4.16
C GLY A 42 -3.62 -11.31 3.13
N GLY A 43 -2.84 -12.37 2.88
CA GLY A 43 -3.21 -13.42 1.94
C GLY A 43 -3.32 -12.91 0.49
N GLN A 44 -4.10 -13.60 -0.34
CA GLN A 44 -4.12 -13.37 -1.79
C GLN A 44 -4.53 -11.96 -2.23
N ILE A 45 -5.46 -11.32 -1.52
CA ILE A 45 -5.95 -9.99 -1.91
C ILE A 45 -4.81 -8.96 -1.94
N THR A 46 -3.67 -9.21 -1.28
CA THR A 46 -2.50 -8.31 -1.33
C THR A 46 -1.91 -8.10 -2.72
N ILE A 47 -2.23 -8.95 -3.70
CA ILE A 47 -1.84 -8.77 -5.11
C ILE A 47 -2.85 -7.93 -5.91
N THR A 48 -4.01 -7.63 -5.32
CA THR A 48 -5.08 -6.84 -5.94
C THR A 48 -4.78 -5.36 -5.77
N ASN A 49 -4.57 -4.66 -6.90
CA ASN A 49 -4.26 -3.23 -6.91
C ASN A 49 -5.47 -2.37 -6.53
N GLU A 50 -6.68 -2.82 -6.88
CA GLU A 50 -7.90 -2.05 -6.63
C GLU A 50 -9.04 -2.96 -6.18
N VAL A 51 -9.68 -2.58 -5.07
CA VAL A 51 -10.82 -3.26 -4.47
C VAL A 51 -11.97 -2.28 -4.39
N VAL A 52 -13.07 -2.62 -5.06
CA VAL A 52 -14.29 -1.79 -5.18
C VAL A 52 -15.55 -2.51 -4.69
N ASN A 53 -15.42 -3.78 -4.31
CA ASN A 53 -16.54 -4.68 -4.01
C ASN A 53 -16.60 -5.13 -2.54
N TYR A 54 -15.91 -4.43 -1.63
CA TYR A 54 -15.99 -4.69 -0.19
C TYR A 54 -16.92 -3.66 0.49
N PRO A 55 -18.14 -4.05 0.91
CA PRO A 55 -19.13 -3.11 1.45
C PRO A 55 -18.59 -2.31 2.65
N GLY A 56 -18.86 -1.00 2.64
CA GLY A 56 -18.34 -0.07 3.65
C GLY A 56 -16.95 0.50 3.34
N VAL A 57 -16.28 0.01 2.29
CA VAL A 57 -15.02 0.55 1.79
C VAL A 57 -15.17 0.82 0.29
N GLY A 58 -15.35 2.09 -0.09
CA GLY A 58 -15.70 2.48 -1.47
C GLY A 58 -14.64 2.10 -2.51
N ARG A 59 -13.38 2.49 -2.28
CA ARG A 59 -12.23 2.13 -3.13
C ARG A 59 -10.99 2.01 -2.27
N THR A 60 -10.23 0.94 -2.41
CA THR A 60 -8.98 0.73 -1.67
C THR A 60 -8.05 -0.22 -2.44
N THR A 61 -6.86 -0.50 -1.91
CA THR A 61 -6.01 -1.59 -2.40
C THR A 61 -6.20 -2.81 -1.51
N GLY A 62 -5.92 -4.00 -2.04
CA GLY A 62 -6.05 -5.20 -1.22
C GLY A 62 -5.11 -5.22 -0.02
N ARG A 63 -3.88 -4.67 -0.17
CA ARG A 63 -2.93 -4.48 0.93
C ARG A 63 -3.46 -3.52 2.00
N ALA A 64 -4.00 -2.37 1.60
CA ALA A 64 -4.54 -1.39 2.53
C ALA A 64 -5.73 -1.97 3.31
N LEU A 65 -6.64 -2.66 2.62
CA LEU A 65 -7.79 -3.32 3.24
C LEU A 65 -7.36 -4.33 4.32
N THR A 66 -6.41 -5.22 4.01
CA THR A 66 -5.96 -6.23 4.96
C THR A 66 -5.09 -5.68 6.07
N GLN A 67 -4.34 -4.59 5.81
CA GLN A 67 -3.59 -3.90 6.85
C GLN A 67 -4.55 -3.29 7.89
N THR A 68 -5.67 -2.72 7.45
CA THR A 68 -6.73 -2.26 8.36
C THR A 68 -7.32 -3.43 9.17
N MET A 69 -7.66 -4.56 8.51
CA MET A 69 -8.16 -5.75 9.22
C MET A 69 -7.17 -6.28 10.27
N ARG A 70 -5.87 -6.29 9.93
CA ARG A 70 -4.80 -6.69 10.84
C ARG A 70 -4.70 -5.75 12.04
N GLN A 71 -4.68 -4.44 11.79
CA GLN A 71 -4.60 -3.44 12.85
C GLN A 71 -5.78 -3.57 13.81
N GLN A 72 -7.00 -3.75 13.30
CA GLN A 72 -8.18 -3.97 14.14
C GLN A 72 -8.00 -5.18 15.06
N ALA A 73 -7.55 -6.32 14.54
CA ALA A 73 -7.33 -7.50 15.37
C ALA A 73 -6.23 -7.27 16.43
N GLN A 74 -5.15 -6.57 16.07
CA GLN A 74 -4.07 -6.19 17.00
C GLN A 74 -4.57 -5.28 18.12
N ASP A 75 -5.37 -4.26 17.78
CA ASP A 75 -5.86 -3.27 18.74
C ASP A 75 -6.73 -3.89 19.84
N PHE A 76 -7.42 -5.00 19.51
CA PHE A 76 -8.22 -5.78 20.47
C PHE A 76 -7.44 -6.88 21.20
N GLY A 77 -6.16 -7.09 20.87
CA GLY A 77 -5.26 -7.99 21.60
C GLY A 77 -5.04 -9.36 20.95
N ALA A 78 -5.33 -9.53 19.65
CA ALA A 78 -4.89 -10.73 18.94
C ALA A 78 -3.36 -10.76 18.84
N GLU A 79 -2.76 -11.92 19.12
CA GLU A 79 -1.32 -12.15 18.95
C GLU A 79 -1.03 -12.57 17.50
N PHE A 80 0.17 -12.25 17.02
CA PHE A 80 0.60 -12.54 15.65
C PHE A 80 1.98 -13.20 15.68
N LEU A 81 2.15 -14.29 14.93
CA LEU A 81 3.45 -14.94 14.78
C LEU A 81 3.68 -15.26 13.30
N SER A 82 4.81 -14.78 12.79
CA SER A 82 5.32 -15.22 11.49
C SER A 82 6.03 -16.57 11.67
N ALA A 83 5.32 -17.63 11.32
CA ALA A 83 5.76 -19.02 11.40
C ALA A 83 4.90 -19.90 10.48
N GLU A 84 5.52 -20.92 9.91
CA GLU A 84 4.82 -21.93 9.12
C GLU A 84 4.30 -23.03 10.05
N ALA A 85 3.03 -23.38 9.94
CA ALA A 85 2.48 -24.57 10.57
C ALA A 85 2.84 -25.81 9.74
N THR A 86 3.50 -26.79 10.35
CA THR A 86 4.08 -27.95 9.67
C THR A 86 3.37 -29.27 10.01
N GLY A 87 2.53 -29.28 11.04
CA GLY A 87 1.74 -30.45 11.44
C GLY A 87 0.72 -30.14 12.52
N LEU A 88 -0.25 -31.03 12.71
CA LEU A 88 -1.33 -30.89 13.67
C LEU A 88 -1.55 -32.19 14.45
N ASP A 89 -1.46 -32.11 15.78
CA ASP A 89 -1.98 -33.15 16.68
C ASP A 89 -3.34 -32.69 17.20
N VAL A 90 -4.42 -33.34 16.74
CA VAL A 90 -5.79 -32.88 16.97
C VAL A 90 -6.61 -33.74 17.94
N ASP A 91 -5.98 -34.79 18.48
CA ASP A 91 -6.60 -35.73 19.41
C ASP A 91 -6.71 -35.14 20.83
N GLY A 92 -7.82 -35.44 21.50
CA GLY A 92 -8.08 -35.02 22.87
C GLY A 92 -8.52 -33.56 23.03
N ASP A 93 -8.47 -33.09 24.27
CA ASP A 93 -9.02 -31.79 24.69
C ASP A 93 -8.06 -30.61 24.43
N ILE A 94 -6.76 -30.88 24.30
CA ILE A 94 -5.72 -29.89 23.97
C ILE A 94 -5.04 -30.36 22.69
N LYS A 95 -5.05 -29.49 21.69
CA LYS A 95 -4.44 -29.70 20.38
C LYS A 95 -3.04 -29.09 20.35
N THR A 96 -2.19 -29.61 19.47
CA THR A 96 -0.86 -29.06 19.21
C THR A 96 -0.73 -28.67 17.75
N VAL A 97 -0.29 -27.43 17.51
CA VAL A 97 0.13 -26.96 16.19
C VAL A 97 1.65 -26.95 16.17
N HIS A 98 2.25 -27.80 15.35
CA HIS A 98 3.70 -27.80 15.12
C HIS A 98 4.04 -26.65 14.19
N THR A 99 5.07 -25.88 14.53
CA THR A 99 5.52 -24.77 13.67
C THR A 99 7.02 -24.75 13.49
N SER A 100 7.48 -23.99 12.49
CA SER A 100 8.91 -23.70 12.31
C SER A 100 9.56 -22.95 13.48
N ARG A 101 8.78 -22.48 14.46
CA ARG A 101 9.24 -21.77 15.67
C ARG A 101 8.87 -22.47 16.98
N GLY A 102 8.50 -23.76 16.91
CA GLY A 102 8.15 -24.58 18.06
C GLY A 102 6.65 -24.86 18.18
N ASP A 103 6.31 -25.71 19.14
CA ASP A 103 4.95 -26.22 19.29
C ASP A 103 4.05 -25.25 20.06
N LEU A 104 2.82 -25.11 19.57
CA LEU A 104 1.79 -24.27 20.16
C LEU A 104 0.63 -25.13 20.64
N LYS A 105 0.26 -25.00 21.91
CA LYS A 105 -0.88 -25.73 22.49
C LYS A 105 -2.13 -24.87 22.46
N THR A 106 -3.26 -25.48 22.13
CA THR A 106 -4.54 -24.75 22.05
C THR A 106 -5.76 -25.63 22.30
N PHE A 107 -6.90 -25.04 22.69
CA PHE A 107 -8.17 -25.75 22.69
C PHE A 107 -8.74 -25.90 21.28
N GLY A 108 -8.76 -24.81 20.49
CA GLY A 108 -9.37 -24.78 19.17
C GLY A 108 -8.42 -24.34 18.06
N ILE A 109 -8.63 -24.85 16.84
CA ILE A 109 -7.85 -24.48 15.66
C ILE A 109 -8.81 -23.97 14.57
N LEU A 110 -8.49 -22.82 14.00
CA LEU A 110 -9.09 -22.35 12.74
C LEU A 110 -8.08 -22.49 11.61
N ILE A 111 -8.47 -23.16 10.53
CA ILE A 111 -7.65 -23.31 9.33
C ILE A 111 -8.19 -22.37 8.24
N ALA A 112 -7.43 -21.31 7.99
CA ALA A 112 -7.76 -20.22 7.07
C ALA A 112 -6.64 -20.01 6.02
N ALA A 113 -6.02 -21.11 5.58
CA ALA A 113 -4.87 -21.12 4.67
C ALA A 113 -5.19 -20.68 3.22
N GLY A 114 -6.48 -20.59 2.86
CA GLY A 114 -6.92 -20.11 1.54
C GLY A 114 -6.69 -21.10 0.40
N ALA A 115 -6.76 -20.59 -0.84
CA ALA A 115 -6.60 -21.38 -2.07
C ALA A 115 -6.07 -20.52 -3.21
N SER A 116 -4.96 -20.87 -3.87
CA SER A 116 -4.35 -20.03 -4.91
C SER A 116 -4.81 -20.40 -6.31
N PRO A 117 -4.88 -19.44 -7.27
CA PRO A 117 -5.16 -19.78 -8.66
C PRO A 117 -4.02 -20.62 -9.24
N ARG A 118 -4.36 -21.58 -10.10
CA ARG A 118 -3.37 -22.37 -10.84
C ARG A 118 -2.65 -21.46 -11.84
N LYS A 119 -1.34 -21.32 -11.68
CA LYS A 119 -0.47 -20.62 -12.63
C LYS A 119 -0.21 -21.49 -13.84
N LEU A 120 -0.18 -20.87 -15.02
CA LEU A 120 0.04 -21.55 -16.30
C LEU A 120 1.51 -21.52 -16.74
N GLY A 121 2.29 -20.57 -16.24
CA GLY A 121 3.72 -20.42 -16.52
C GLY A 121 4.06 -19.76 -17.84
N PHE A 122 3.12 -19.04 -18.47
CA PHE A 122 3.40 -18.29 -19.70
C PHE A 122 4.25 -17.04 -19.43
N GLU A 123 5.01 -16.59 -20.42
CA GLU A 123 5.88 -15.42 -20.30
C GLU A 123 5.05 -14.16 -19.98
N GLY A 124 5.43 -13.44 -18.92
CA GLY A 124 4.68 -12.27 -18.43
C GLY A 124 3.55 -12.58 -17.45
N GLU A 125 3.20 -13.84 -17.16
CA GLU A 125 2.11 -14.18 -16.22
C GLU A 125 2.34 -13.59 -14.82
N ALA A 126 3.55 -13.77 -14.28
CA ALA A 126 3.91 -13.26 -12.96
C ALA A 126 4.17 -11.75 -12.96
N GLU A 127 4.83 -11.24 -14.01
CA GLU A 127 5.19 -9.83 -14.15
C GLU A 127 3.95 -8.91 -14.23
N TYR A 128 2.93 -9.35 -14.96
CA TYR A 128 1.71 -8.56 -15.21
C TYR A 128 0.50 -9.00 -14.36
N ALA A 129 0.72 -9.84 -13.33
CA ALA A 129 -0.32 -10.21 -12.39
C ALA A 129 -0.89 -8.96 -11.66
N GLY A 130 -2.21 -8.80 -11.71
CA GLY A 130 -2.91 -7.61 -11.19
C GLY A 130 -2.71 -6.34 -12.06
N ARG A 131 -1.98 -6.44 -13.19
CA ARG A 131 -1.63 -5.32 -14.09
C ARG A 131 -1.95 -5.66 -15.56
N GLY A 132 -3.05 -6.37 -15.77
CA GLY A 132 -3.47 -6.86 -17.08
C GLY A 132 -3.71 -8.37 -17.10
N VAL A 133 -3.00 -9.14 -16.27
CA VAL A 133 -3.29 -10.55 -16.01
C VAL A 133 -4.08 -10.68 -14.71
N ALA A 134 -5.29 -11.20 -14.80
CA ALA A 134 -6.27 -11.34 -13.72
C ALA A 134 -6.70 -12.79 -13.54
N TYR A 135 -7.21 -13.11 -12.35
CA TYR A 135 -7.70 -14.44 -11.98
C TYR A 135 -9.15 -14.41 -11.46
N CYS A 136 -9.77 -13.23 -11.45
CA CYS A 136 -11.13 -13.01 -10.96
C CYS A 136 -11.86 -12.03 -11.88
N ALA A 137 -12.81 -12.51 -12.69
CA ALA A 137 -13.58 -11.64 -13.58
C ALA A 137 -14.51 -10.70 -12.83
N THR A 138 -15.16 -11.15 -11.75
CA THR A 138 -16.02 -10.28 -10.93
C THR A 138 -15.25 -9.20 -10.19
N CYS A 139 -13.95 -9.38 -9.95
CA CYS A 139 -13.10 -8.41 -9.28
C CYS A 139 -12.54 -7.39 -10.26
N ASP A 140 -12.01 -7.88 -11.39
CA ASP A 140 -11.20 -7.06 -12.29
C ASP A 140 -11.92 -6.68 -13.60
N GLY A 141 -13.07 -7.28 -13.91
CA GLY A 141 -13.76 -7.14 -15.20
C GLY A 141 -14.17 -5.71 -15.53
N GLU A 142 -14.58 -4.92 -14.53
CA GLU A 142 -14.97 -3.52 -14.72
C GLU A 142 -13.82 -2.63 -15.25
N PHE A 143 -12.57 -2.96 -14.92
CA PHE A 143 -11.39 -2.23 -15.40
C PHE A 143 -11.10 -2.44 -16.89
N PHE A 144 -11.77 -3.39 -17.52
CA PHE A 144 -11.67 -3.68 -18.96
C PHE A 144 -12.94 -3.25 -19.71
N THR A 145 -13.71 -2.33 -19.15
CA THR A 145 -14.89 -1.76 -19.82
C THR A 145 -14.51 -1.16 -21.18
N GLY A 146 -15.18 -1.63 -22.23
CA GLY A 146 -14.93 -1.22 -23.62
C GLY A 146 -13.67 -1.81 -24.27
N LYS A 147 -12.87 -2.60 -23.54
CA LYS A 147 -11.65 -3.24 -24.06
C LYS A 147 -11.91 -4.68 -24.51
N GLU A 148 -11.05 -5.22 -25.35
CA GLU A 148 -11.02 -6.67 -25.61
C GLU A 148 -10.31 -7.41 -24.46
N VAL A 149 -10.70 -8.64 -24.21
CA VAL A 149 -10.05 -9.51 -23.21
C VAL A 149 -9.84 -10.91 -23.74
N LEU A 150 -8.74 -11.54 -23.32
CA LEU A 150 -8.49 -12.97 -23.48
C LEU A 150 -8.91 -13.70 -22.20
N VAL A 151 -9.59 -14.82 -22.34
CA VAL A 151 -9.89 -15.75 -21.25
C VAL A 151 -9.15 -17.05 -21.52
N VAL A 152 -8.39 -17.56 -20.55
CA VAL A 152 -7.63 -18.81 -20.69
C VAL A 152 -8.26 -19.89 -19.84
N GLY A 153 -8.78 -20.94 -20.48
CA GLY A 153 -9.41 -22.07 -19.81
C GLY A 153 -10.60 -22.64 -20.60
N GLY A 154 -10.90 -23.92 -20.38
CA GLY A 154 -12.02 -24.63 -21.01
C GLY A 154 -13.00 -25.26 -20.02
N GLY A 155 -12.84 -25.00 -18.72
CA GLY A 155 -13.69 -25.55 -17.67
C GLY A 155 -14.91 -24.68 -17.38
N PHE A 156 -15.67 -25.07 -16.34
CA PHE A 156 -16.90 -24.39 -15.91
C PHE A 156 -16.68 -22.89 -15.64
N ALA A 157 -15.65 -22.56 -14.86
CA ALA A 157 -15.32 -21.17 -14.55
C ALA A 157 -14.99 -20.34 -15.80
N ALA A 158 -14.22 -20.89 -16.75
CA ALA A 158 -13.91 -20.16 -17.97
C ALA A 158 -15.16 -19.84 -18.80
N ALA A 159 -16.11 -20.80 -18.87
CA ALA A 159 -17.38 -20.60 -19.57
C ALA A 159 -18.23 -19.51 -18.88
N GLU A 160 -18.56 -19.64 -17.59
CA GLU A 160 -19.41 -18.65 -16.89
C GLU A 160 -18.77 -17.25 -16.83
N GLU A 161 -17.49 -17.18 -16.46
CA GLU A 161 -16.81 -15.90 -16.27
C GLU A 161 -16.59 -15.18 -17.59
N SER A 162 -16.42 -15.92 -18.71
CA SER A 162 -16.38 -15.30 -20.04
C SER A 162 -17.69 -14.61 -20.39
N VAL A 163 -18.83 -15.22 -20.07
CA VAL A 163 -20.16 -14.62 -20.25
C VAL A 163 -20.33 -13.40 -19.35
N PHE A 164 -19.90 -13.48 -18.09
CA PHE A 164 -19.92 -12.33 -17.18
C PHE A 164 -19.10 -11.15 -17.72
N LEU A 165 -17.89 -11.39 -18.23
CA LEU A 165 -17.01 -10.36 -18.78
C LEU A 165 -17.63 -9.59 -19.96
N THR A 166 -18.56 -10.19 -20.71
CA THR A 166 -19.26 -9.51 -21.82
C THR A 166 -20.11 -8.31 -21.39
N LYS A 167 -20.40 -8.18 -20.07
CA LYS A 167 -21.05 -7.00 -19.49
C LYS A 167 -20.17 -5.75 -19.56
N TYR A 168 -18.85 -5.92 -19.53
CA TYR A 168 -17.87 -4.84 -19.51
C TYR A 168 -17.06 -4.79 -20.81
N ALA A 169 -16.49 -5.92 -21.22
CA ALA A 169 -15.63 -6.03 -22.40
C ALA A 169 -16.40 -5.76 -23.70
N SER A 170 -15.70 -5.18 -24.68
CA SER A 170 -16.23 -5.01 -26.04
C SER A 170 -16.24 -6.35 -26.78
N LYS A 171 -15.24 -7.20 -26.54
CA LYS A 171 -15.13 -8.58 -27.06
C LYS A 171 -14.36 -9.46 -26.08
N VAL A 172 -14.74 -10.73 -25.98
CA VAL A 172 -14.05 -11.75 -25.17
C VAL A 172 -13.56 -12.85 -26.12
N THR A 173 -12.27 -13.19 -26.06
CA THR A 173 -11.71 -14.33 -26.81
C THR A 173 -11.30 -15.43 -25.83
N VAL A 174 -11.97 -16.57 -25.86
CA VAL A 174 -11.68 -17.71 -24.98
C VAL A 174 -10.68 -18.64 -25.66
N LEU A 175 -9.55 -18.89 -25.00
CA LEU A 175 -8.48 -19.77 -25.41
C LEU A 175 -8.65 -21.12 -24.69
N VAL A 176 -9.08 -22.12 -25.44
CA VAL A 176 -9.33 -23.48 -24.95
C VAL A 176 -8.25 -24.41 -25.48
N ARG A 177 -7.57 -25.11 -24.58
CA ARG A 177 -6.54 -26.09 -24.93
C ARG A 177 -7.10 -27.33 -25.61
N GLU A 178 -8.28 -27.77 -25.16
CA GLU A 178 -8.94 -28.98 -25.65
C GLU A 178 -9.75 -28.70 -26.94
N PRO A 179 -10.21 -29.76 -27.64
CA PRO A 179 -11.08 -29.62 -28.81
C PRO A 179 -12.46 -29.00 -28.51
N ASP A 180 -12.90 -29.05 -27.26
CA ASP A 180 -14.12 -28.41 -26.77
C ASP A 180 -14.00 -28.05 -25.28
N PHE A 181 -14.97 -27.31 -24.74
CA PHE A 181 -15.13 -27.11 -23.29
C PHE A 181 -15.29 -28.45 -22.56
N THR A 182 -14.78 -28.52 -21.34
CA THR A 182 -14.85 -29.70 -20.47
C THR A 182 -15.96 -29.61 -19.43
N CYS A 183 -16.78 -28.55 -19.45
CA CYS A 183 -17.92 -28.36 -18.58
C CYS A 183 -19.23 -28.87 -19.20
N ASP A 184 -20.33 -28.79 -18.44
CA ASP A 184 -21.66 -29.17 -18.93
C ASP A 184 -22.04 -28.40 -20.21
N ALA A 185 -22.69 -29.11 -21.14
CA ALA A 185 -23.00 -28.58 -22.46
C ALA A 185 -23.93 -27.35 -22.40
N ALA A 186 -24.83 -27.27 -21.42
CA ALA A 186 -25.70 -26.10 -21.26
C ALA A 186 -24.91 -24.85 -20.85
N VAL A 187 -23.91 -25.02 -19.98
CA VAL A 187 -23.02 -23.94 -19.54
C VAL A 187 -22.13 -23.48 -20.70
N ALA A 188 -21.52 -24.43 -21.41
CA ALA A 188 -20.71 -24.12 -22.58
C ALA A 188 -21.53 -23.44 -23.70
N ALA A 189 -22.81 -23.80 -23.85
CA ALA A 189 -23.69 -23.23 -24.86
C ALA A 189 -23.90 -21.73 -24.66
N GLU A 190 -23.99 -21.23 -23.42
CA GLU A 190 -24.11 -19.80 -23.17
C GLU A 190 -22.89 -19.02 -23.67
N ALA A 191 -21.68 -19.54 -23.42
CA ALA A 191 -20.46 -18.93 -23.93
C ALA A 191 -20.38 -19.02 -25.47
N LYS A 192 -20.66 -20.19 -26.05
CA LYS A 192 -20.61 -20.43 -27.51
C LYS A 192 -21.62 -19.59 -28.30
N ASN A 193 -22.80 -19.33 -27.73
CA ASN A 193 -23.87 -18.62 -28.42
C ASN A 193 -23.84 -17.10 -28.16
N ASN A 194 -22.95 -16.60 -27.31
CA ASN A 194 -22.86 -15.18 -27.01
C ASN A 194 -22.15 -14.43 -28.16
N PRO A 195 -22.77 -13.40 -28.77
CA PRO A 195 -22.22 -12.72 -29.93
C PRO A 195 -20.96 -11.89 -29.65
N LYS A 196 -20.63 -11.61 -28.37
CA LYS A 196 -19.39 -10.92 -27.98
C LYS A 196 -18.24 -11.89 -27.70
N ILE A 197 -18.49 -13.20 -27.73
CA ILE A 197 -17.50 -14.22 -27.39
C ILE A 197 -17.02 -14.91 -28.67
N ASP A 198 -15.71 -14.94 -28.84
CA ASP A 198 -15.03 -15.79 -29.81
C ASP A 198 -14.31 -16.92 -29.08
N VAL A 199 -14.45 -18.16 -29.54
CA VAL A 199 -13.81 -19.31 -28.89
C VAL A 199 -12.79 -19.92 -29.83
N ARG A 200 -11.56 -20.01 -29.36
CA ARG A 200 -10.44 -20.62 -30.06
C ARG A 200 -10.07 -21.92 -29.35
N TYR A 201 -10.25 -23.03 -30.05
CA TYR A 201 -9.93 -24.36 -29.56
C TYR A 201 -8.53 -24.80 -29.98
N GLN A 202 -7.97 -25.75 -29.23
CA GLN A 202 -6.64 -26.31 -29.47
C GLN A 202 -5.56 -25.23 -29.55
N VAL A 203 -5.63 -24.23 -28.67
CA VAL A 203 -4.65 -23.16 -28.56
C VAL A 203 -4.13 -23.00 -27.13
N GLU A 204 -2.93 -22.46 -26.99
CA GLU A 204 -2.28 -22.19 -25.72
C GLU A 204 -1.64 -20.79 -25.72
N LEU A 205 -1.89 -20.01 -24.66
CA LEU A 205 -1.20 -18.73 -24.46
C LEU A 205 0.25 -19.00 -24.02
N LYS A 206 1.22 -18.51 -24.78
CA LYS A 206 2.66 -18.68 -24.51
C LYS A 206 3.32 -17.47 -23.87
N GLY A 207 2.78 -16.28 -24.10
CA GLY A 207 3.31 -15.08 -23.47
C GLY A 207 2.48 -13.84 -23.74
N VAL A 208 2.75 -12.79 -22.98
CA VAL A 208 2.20 -11.45 -23.20
C VAL A 208 3.28 -10.40 -23.00
N THR A 209 3.14 -9.26 -23.68
CA THR A 209 4.02 -8.09 -23.49
C THR A 209 3.19 -6.86 -23.15
N ALA A 210 3.75 -5.95 -22.36
CA ALA A 210 3.13 -4.69 -21.99
C ALA A 210 3.79 -3.50 -22.68
N GLY A 211 3.02 -2.43 -22.85
CA GLY A 211 3.50 -1.11 -23.26
C GLY A 211 2.82 -0.03 -22.42
N GLN A 212 2.78 1.22 -22.90
CA GLN A 212 2.06 2.27 -22.18
C GLN A 212 0.59 1.89 -21.97
N GLY A 213 0.13 1.92 -20.72
CA GLY A 213 -1.26 1.70 -20.33
C GLY A 213 -1.71 0.24 -20.15
N GLY A 214 -0.88 -0.78 -20.42
CA GLY A 214 -1.22 -2.20 -20.19
C GLY A 214 -0.68 -3.19 -21.23
N LEU A 215 -1.24 -4.39 -21.25
CA LEU A 215 -0.87 -5.46 -22.20
C LEU A 215 -1.17 -5.03 -23.65
N ARG A 216 -0.24 -5.34 -24.57
CA ARG A 216 -0.29 -4.92 -25.99
C ARG A 216 -0.28 -6.08 -26.97
N GLU A 217 0.50 -7.13 -26.68
CA GLU A 217 0.55 -8.31 -27.54
C GLU A 217 0.45 -9.60 -26.71
N ALA A 218 -0.13 -10.64 -27.32
CA ALA A 218 -0.14 -12.00 -26.80
C ALA A 218 0.46 -12.96 -27.83
N SER A 219 1.22 -13.95 -27.39
CA SER A 219 1.72 -15.05 -28.23
C SER A 219 0.84 -16.28 -28.04
N ILE A 220 0.17 -16.73 -29.08
CA ILE A 220 -0.78 -17.86 -29.02
C ILE A 220 -0.26 -19.00 -29.90
N LEU A 221 -0.02 -20.16 -29.30
CA LEU A 221 0.36 -21.39 -29.99
C LEU A 221 -0.88 -22.15 -30.45
N ASN A 222 -0.95 -22.50 -31.72
CA ASN A 222 -1.89 -23.50 -32.23
C ASN A 222 -1.29 -24.91 -32.03
N LEU A 223 -2.00 -25.76 -31.27
CA LEU A 223 -1.52 -27.08 -30.89
C LEU A 223 -1.60 -28.10 -32.03
N ALA A 224 -2.49 -27.89 -33.01
CA ALA A 224 -2.63 -28.77 -34.16
C ALA A 224 -1.52 -28.53 -35.19
N THR A 225 -1.09 -27.27 -35.38
CA THR A 225 -0.07 -26.90 -36.39
C THR A 225 1.32 -26.69 -35.82
N GLY A 226 1.44 -26.47 -34.50
CA GLY A 226 2.68 -26.09 -33.84
C GLY A 226 3.14 -24.65 -34.13
N GLN A 227 2.32 -23.84 -34.81
CA GLN A 227 2.65 -22.45 -35.15
C GLN A 227 2.19 -21.49 -34.06
N THR A 228 3.07 -20.55 -33.69
CA THR A 228 2.76 -19.45 -32.78
C THR A 228 2.46 -18.19 -33.59
N GLU A 229 1.37 -17.51 -33.25
CA GLU A 229 1.02 -16.21 -33.80
C GLU A 229 1.03 -15.12 -32.74
N THR A 230 1.23 -13.88 -33.18
CA THR A 230 1.05 -12.69 -32.36
C THR A 230 -0.40 -12.22 -32.48
N TRP A 231 -1.09 -12.12 -31.34
CA TRP A 231 -2.43 -11.61 -31.22
C TRP A 231 -2.43 -10.19 -30.63
N LYS A 232 -3.33 -9.34 -31.14
CA LYS A 232 -3.56 -7.96 -30.70
C LYS A 232 -5.07 -7.67 -30.70
N PRO A 233 -5.57 -6.78 -29.82
CA PRO A 233 -6.95 -6.30 -29.92
C PRO A 233 -7.16 -5.52 -31.24
N ALA A 234 -8.39 -5.48 -31.75
CA ALA A 234 -8.70 -4.90 -33.05
C ALA A 234 -8.37 -3.40 -33.17
N ASP A 235 -8.41 -2.67 -32.07
CA ASP A 235 -8.07 -1.25 -31.97
C ASP A 235 -6.56 -0.99 -31.75
N ALA A 236 -5.75 -2.05 -31.69
CA ALA A 236 -4.34 -2.00 -31.28
C ALA A 236 -4.11 -1.33 -29.90
N GLY A 237 -5.15 -1.29 -29.07
CA GLY A 237 -5.19 -0.71 -27.74
C GLY A 237 -4.56 -1.61 -26.68
N THR A 238 -5.13 -1.57 -25.47
CA THR A 238 -4.73 -2.43 -24.36
C THR A 238 -5.79 -3.49 -24.11
N PHE A 239 -5.40 -4.67 -23.62
CA PHE A 239 -6.33 -5.75 -23.33
C PHE A 239 -6.07 -6.38 -21.95
N GLY A 240 -7.00 -7.23 -21.51
CA GLY A 240 -6.85 -8.03 -20.28
C GLY A 240 -6.70 -9.51 -20.59
N VAL A 241 -6.03 -10.25 -19.71
CA VAL A 241 -5.97 -11.72 -19.73
C VAL A 241 -6.56 -12.23 -18.42
N PHE A 242 -7.57 -13.10 -18.51
CA PHE A 242 -8.21 -13.73 -17.37
C PHE A 242 -7.90 -15.22 -17.37
N VAL A 243 -7.23 -15.72 -16.34
CA VAL A 243 -6.79 -17.12 -16.25
C VAL A 243 -7.76 -17.91 -15.36
N PHE A 244 -8.51 -18.83 -15.97
CA PHE A 244 -9.46 -19.73 -15.29
C PHE A 244 -9.05 -21.20 -15.47
N ALA A 245 -7.83 -21.52 -15.01
CA ALA A 245 -7.28 -22.88 -15.01
C ALA A 245 -7.58 -23.67 -13.72
N GLY A 246 -8.48 -23.14 -12.88
CA GLY A 246 -8.84 -23.69 -11.57
C GLY A 246 -8.05 -23.11 -10.40
N TYR A 247 -8.50 -23.42 -9.19
CA TYR A 247 -7.87 -23.04 -7.94
C TYR A 247 -7.32 -24.29 -7.23
N VAL A 248 -6.27 -24.09 -6.43
CA VAL A 248 -5.63 -25.13 -5.63
C VAL A 248 -5.79 -24.74 -4.16
N PRO A 249 -6.63 -25.45 -3.37
CA PRO A 249 -6.74 -25.21 -1.94
C PRO A 249 -5.45 -25.59 -1.23
N ALA A 250 -5.05 -24.78 -0.24
CA ALA A 250 -3.82 -25.00 0.53
C ALA A 250 -4.04 -26.04 1.64
N THR A 251 -4.30 -27.30 1.26
CA THR A 251 -4.72 -28.37 2.18
C THR A 251 -3.63 -29.34 2.61
N ASP A 252 -2.36 -29.10 2.25
CA ASP A 252 -1.26 -30.01 2.59
C ASP A 252 -1.13 -30.27 4.10
N LEU A 253 -1.32 -29.24 4.93
CA LEU A 253 -1.29 -29.34 6.39
C LEU A 253 -2.39 -30.25 6.97
N VAL A 254 -3.52 -30.38 6.27
CA VAL A 254 -4.74 -31.01 6.80
C VAL A 254 -5.11 -32.30 6.11
N ARG A 255 -4.32 -32.70 5.10
CA ARG A 255 -4.52 -33.93 4.36
C ARG A 255 -4.36 -35.12 5.31
N GLY A 256 -5.40 -35.95 5.41
CA GLY A 256 -5.44 -37.07 6.35
C GLY A 256 -5.79 -36.68 7.79
N VAL A 257 -6.01 -35.40 8.07
CA VAL A 257 -6.47 -34.88 9.38
C VAL A 257 -7.97 -34.59 9.35
N VAL A 258 -8.46 -33.93 8.30
CA VAL A 258 -9.88 -33.59 8.11
C VAL A 258 -10.41 -34.14 6.79
N GLU A 259 -11.74 -34.23 6.67
CA GLU A 259 -12.40 -34.62 5.42
C GLU A 259 -12.18 -33.59 4.32
N LEU A 260 -11.76 -34.07 3.15
CA LEU A 260 -11.61 -33.28 1.92
C LEU A 260 -12.54 -33.83 0.84
N ASP A 261 -13.05 -32.96 -0.03
CA ASP A 261 -13.78 -33.39 -1.22
C ASP A 261 -12.83 -33.92 -2.32
N ASP A 262 -13.41 -34.40 -3.42
CA ASP A 262 -12.66 -34.93 -4.57
C ASP A 262 -11.77 -33.87 -5.26
N HIS A 263 -11.98 -32.59 -4.95
CA HIS A 263 -11.21 -31.45 -5.45
C HIS A 263 -10.16 -30.96 -4.43
N GLY A 264 -10.06 -31.59 -3.27
CA GLY A 264 -9.10 -31.29 -2.21
C GLY A 264 -9.47 -30.11 -1.32
N TYR A 265 -10.70 -29.61 -1.35
CA TYR A 265 -11.20 -28.57 -0.45
C TYR A 265 -11.69 -29.17 0.86
N VAL A 266 -11.59 -28.42 1.96
CA VAL A 266 -12.06 -28.88 3.27
C VAL A 266 -13.59 -28.93 3.29
N VAL A 267 -14.14 -30.11 3.60
CA VAL A 267 -15.57 -30.28 3.84
C VAL A 267 -15.90 -29.68 5.20
N THR A 268 -16.96 -28.88 5.24
CA THR A 268 -17.42 -28.21 6.46
C THR A 268 -18.91 -28.42 6.65
N HIS A 269 -19.33 -28.53 7.90
CA HIS A 269 -20.72 -28.78 8.30
C HIS A 269 -21.24 -27.65 9.18
N ASP A 270 -22.55 -27.40 9.12
CA ASP A 270 -23.26 -26.39 9.90
C ASP A 270 -22.51 -25.04 9.91
N TYR A 271 -22.07 -24.62 11.09
CA TYR A 271 -21.32 -23.40 11.35
C TYR A 271 -19.80 -23.60 11.18
N LEU A 272 -19.39 -24.12 10.01
CA LEU A 272 -17.99 -24.24 9.56
C LEU A 272 -17.11 -25.28 10.28
N ARG A 273 -17.73 -26.25 10.95
CA ARG A 273 -17.02 -27.35 11.62
C ARG A 273 -16.42 -28.29 10.59
N THR A 274 -15.21 -28.78 10.82
CA THR A 274 -14.67 -29.90 10.04
C THR A 274 -15.14 -31.24 10.63
N SER A 275 -14.66 -32.35 10.08
CA SER A 275 -14.86 -33.69 10.65
C SER A 275 -14.22 -33.89 12.02
N VAL A 276 -13.34 -32.98 12.46
CA VAL A 276 -12.62 -33.06 13.74
C VAL A 276 -13.15 -32.04 14.75
N PRO A 277 -13.63 -32.46 15.94
CA PRO A 277 -14.07 -31.55 17.00
C PRO A 277 -12.99 -30.55 17.40
N GLY A 278 -13.37 -29.26 17.47
CA GLY A 278 -12.44 -28.17 17.79
C GLY A 278 -11.54 -27.72 16.64
N VAL A 279 -11.72 -28.27 15.44
CA VAL A 279 -11.04 -27.81 14.22
C VAL A 279 -12.08 -27.28 13.22
N TYR A 280 -11.89 -26.04 12.79
CA TYR A 280 -12.78 -25.32 11.88
C TYR A 280 -11.99 -24.89 10.63
N ALA A 281 -12.70 -24.66 9.52
CA ALA A 281 -12.09 -24.14 8.30
C ALA A 281 -12.90 -22.96 7.75
N ALA A 282 -12.21 -21.92 7.27
CA ALA A 282 -12.84 -20.69 6.79
C ALA A 282 -12.17 -20.14 5.52
N GLY A 283 -12.90 -19.29 4.80
CA GLY A 283 -12.39 -18.61 3.62
C GLY A 283 -12.36 -19.53 2.40
N ASP A 284 -11.34 -19.40 1.56
CA ASP A 284 -11.30 -20.11 0.27
C ASP A 284 -10.80 -21.55 0.38
N LEU A 285 -10.42 -22.00 1.57
CA LEU A 285 -9.95 -23.36 1.85
C LEU A 285 -11.09 -24.40 1.83
N ARG A 286 -12.32 -23.96 2.10
CA ARG A 286 -13.50 -24.83 2.22
C ARG A 286 -14.29 -24.94 0.92
N VAL A 287 -15.13 -25.97 0.83
CA VAL A 287 -16.11 -26.12 -0.24
C VAL A 287 -17.10 -24.95 -0.21
N LYS A 288 -17.08 -24.12 -1.25
CA LYS A 288 -18.05 -23.03 -1.45
C LYS A 288 -18.09 -22.57 -2.90
N ASN A 289 -19.20 -21.93 -3.26
CA ASN A 289 -19.42 -21.42 -4.61
C ASN A 289 -18.79 -20.03 -4.81
N LEU A 290 -18.86 -19.16 -3.80
CA LEU A 290 -18.38 -17.78 -3.91
C LEU A 290 -17.09 -17.57 -3.12
N ARG A 291 -15.99 -17.26 -3.83
CA ARG A 291 -14.67 -16.96 -3.27
C ARG A 291 -14.40 -15.46 -3.33
N GLN A 292 -14.82 -14.76 -2.29
CA GLN A 292 -14.71 -13.30 -2.19
C GLN A 292 -14.27 -12.89 -0.79
N VAL A 293 -13.64 -11.72 -0.67
CA VAL A 293 -13.19 -11.15 0.62
C VAL A 293 -14.35 -11.09 1.61
N VAL A 294 -15.53 -10.63 1.17
CA VAL A 294 -16.73 -10.54 2.02
C VAL A 294 -17.20 -11.90 2.54
N THR A 295 -17.10 -12.96 1.73
CA THR A 295 -17.44 -14.32 2.19
C THR A 295 -16.38 -14.89 3.12
N ALA A 296 -15.12 -14.54 2.89
CA ALA A 296 -14.02 -14.98 3.75
C ALA A 296 -14.09 -14.33 5.13
N THR A 297 -14.40 -13.03 5.21
CA THR A 297 -14.60 -12.35 6.49
C THR A 297 -15.84 -12.87 7.21
N ALA A 298 -16.94 -13.13 6.48
CA ALA A 298 -18.13 -13.77 7.05
C ALA A 298 -17.82 -15.16 7.63
N ASP A 299 -17.10 -16.01 6.90
CA ASP A 299 -16.67 -17.32 7.38
C ASP A 299 -15.80 -17.20 8.64
N GLY A 300 -14.83 -16.27 8.63
CA GLY A 300 -13.97 -16.00 9.78
C GLY A 300 -14.74 -15.62 11.05
N ALA A 301 -15.76 -14.77 10.91
CA ALA A 301 -16.63 -14.37 12.01
C ALA A 301 -17.47 -15.53 12.56
N ILE A 302 -18.07 -16.34 11.68
CA ILE A 302 -18.86 -17.52 12.09
C ILE A 302 -17.98 -18.52 12.84
N ALA A 303 -16.81 -18.84 12.29
CA ALA A 303 -15.89 -19.79 12.92
C ALA A 303 -15.39 -19.28 14.29
N ALA A 304 -15.12 -17.98 14.43
CA ALA A 304 -14.70 -17.38 15.69
C ALA A 304 -15.76 -17.55 16.80
N VAL A 305 -17.04 -17.32 16.50
CA VAL A 305 -18.13 -17.48 17.48
C VAL A 305 -18.27 -18.94 17.94
N GLU A 306 -18.09 -19.90 17.03
CA GLU A 306 -18.14 -21.31 17.38
C GLU A 306 -16.89 -21.77 18.16
N LEU A 307 -15.72 -21.25 17.79
CA LEU A 307 -14.47 -21.50 18.52
C LEU A 307 -14.48 -20.87 19.92
N GLU A 308 -15.14 -19.72 20.10
CA GLU A 308 -15.40 -19.13 21.42
C GLU A 308 -16.17 -20.10 22.33
N ARG A 309 -17.28 -20.64 21.83
CA ARG A 309 -18.11 -21.62 22.55
C ARG A 309 -17.33 -22.90 22.86
N TYR A 310 -16.57 -23.39 21.90
CA TYR A 310 -15.75 -24.59 22.05
C TYR A 310 -14.63 -24.38 23.09
N ALA A 311 -13.88 -23.28 23.00
CA ALA A 311 -12.81 -22.95 23.93
C ALA A 311 -13.33 -22.77 25.36
N LYS A 312 -14.51 -22.16 25.54
CA LYS A 312 -15.19 -22.09 26.84
C LYS A 312 -15.46 -23.48 27.40
N GLN A 313 -16.07 -24.36 26.61
CA GLN A 313 -16.39 -25.72 27.03
C GLN A 313 -15.12 -26.51 27.41
N MET A 314 -14.04 -26.38 26.64
CA MET A 314 -12.76 -27.04 26.95
C MET A 314 -12.11 -26.46 28.21
N SER A 315 -12.18 -25.15 28.44
CA SER A 315 -11.71 -24.53 29.68
C SER A 315 -12.46 -25.06 30.90
N GLU A 316 -13.78 -25.19 30.80
CA GLU A 316 -14.63 -25.77 31.86
C GLU A 316 -14.32 -27.25 32.11
N LYS A 317 -14.16 -28.03 31.03
CA LYS A 317 -13.87 -29.46 31.09
C LYS A 317 -12.49 -29.77 31.68
N THR A 318 -11.47 -29.02 31.28
CA THR A 318 -10.06 -29.27 31.68
C THR A 318 -9.66 -28.54 32.95
N GLY A 319 -10.39 -27.51 33.35
CA GLY A 319 -10.02 -26.63 34.46
C GLY A 319 -8.82 -25.70 34.15
N LEU A 320 -8.35 -25.68 32.91
CA LEU A 320 -7.26 -24.81 32.45
C LEU A 320 -7.83 -23.50 31.90
N LEU A 321 -7.11 -22.40 32.16
CA LEU A 321 -7.46 -21.08 31.65
C LEU A 321 -6.24 -20.43 30.99
N PRO A 322 -6.26 -20.23 29.66
CA PRO A 322 -5.29 -19.40 28.96
C PRO A 322 -5.24 -17.97 29.54
N PRO A 323 -4.08 -17.28 29.54
CA PRO A 323 -4.00 -15.91 30.01
C PRO A 323 -4.70 -14.98 29.00
N ARG A 324 -5.95 -14.63 29.33
CA ARG A 324 -6.82 -13.79 28.50
C ARG A 324 -6.50 -12.30 28.67
N PRO A 325 -6.57 -11.49 27.60
CA PRO A 325 -6.36 -10.05 27.71
C PRO A 325 -7.43 -9.39 28.59
N THR A 326 -7.00 -8.59 29.57
CA THR A 326 -7.89 -7.86 30.50
C THR A 326 -8.15 -6.41 30.07
N ALA A 327 -7.34 -5.91 29.13
CA ALA A 327 -7.45 -4.58 28.52
C ALA A 327 -6.96 -4.67 27.07
N SER A 328 -7.36 -3.72 26.24
CA SER A 328 -6.96 -3.63 24.83
C SER A 328 -6.52 -2.21 24.50
N ALA A 329 -5.65 -2.05 23.51
CA ALA A 329 -5.19 -0.72 23.07
C ALA A 329 -6.38 0.15 22.64
N TYR A 330 -7.41 -0.46 22.05
CA TYR A 330 -8.68 0.18 21.74
C TYR A 330 -9.37 0.77 22.99
N GLU A 331 -9.55 -0.03 24.05
CA GLU A 331 -10.20 0.44 25.29
C GLU A 331 -9.37 1.49 26.03
N GLU A 332 -8.05 1.36 26.00
CA GLU A 332 -7.17 2.41 26.55
C GLU A 332 -7.30 3.72 25.76
N SER A 333 -7.48 3.64 24.44
CA SER A 333 -7.71 4.81 23.60
C SER A 333 -9.07 5.46 23.87
N GLU A 334 -10.14 4.67 24.00
CA GLU A 334 -11.49 5.12 24.37
C GLU A 334 -11.52 5.73 25.78
N ALA A 335 -10.87 5.10 26.77
CA ALA A 335 -10.78 5.62 28.12
C ALA A 335 -10.03 6.97 28.17
N LYS A 336 -8.94 7.10 27.39
CA LYS A 336 -8.19 8.37 27.23
C LYS A 336 -8.97 9.44 26.47
N ALA A 337 -9.88 9.05 25.58
CA ALA A 337 -10.77 9.96 24.86
C ALA A 337 -11.91 10.44 25.78
N ALA A 338 -12.55 9.52 26.50
CA ALA A 338 -13.59 9.81 27.48
C ALA A 338 -13.07 10.69 28.64
N SER A 339 -11.86 10.42 29.15
CA SER A 339 -11.25 11.25 30.20
C SER A 339 -10.92 12.67 29.72
N ALA A 340 -10.54 12.81 28.45
CA ALA A 340 -10.28 14.12 27.84
C ALA A 340 -11.59 14.89 27.58
N ALA A 341 -12.67 14.19 27.21
CA ALA A 341 -13.99 14.80 27.07
C ALA A 341 -14.59 15.24 28.42
N SER A 342 -14.39 14.46 29.50
CA SER A 342 -14.86 14.84 30.84
C SER A 342 -14.11 16.04 31.44
N ALA A 343 -12.86 16.25 31.04
CA ALA A 343 -12.06 17.40 31.48
C ALA A 343 -12.48 18.73 30.82
N ALA A 344 -13.24 18.67 29.71
CA ALA A 344 -13.65 19.84 28.94
C ALA A 344 -14.97 20.50 29.39
N GLY A 345 -15.63 19.97 30.44
CA GLY A 345 -16.80 20.59 31.09
C GLY A 345 -17.94 21.02 30.15
N THR A 346 -18.91 20.14 29.89
CA THR A 346 -20.11 20.52 29.09
C THR A 346 -21.42 20.20 29.82
N THR A 347 -22.30 21.19 29.87
CA THR A 347 -23.73 21.15 30.30
C THR A 347 -24.56 20.19 29.42
N PRO A 348 -25.75 19.73 29.86
CA PRO A 348 -26.55 18.74 29.13
C PRO A 348 -27.11 19.30 27.83
N ALA A 349 -27.02 18.53 26.75
CA ALA A 349 -27.52 18.88 25.41
C ALA A 349 -29.05 18.76 25.30
N PRO A 350 -29.74 19.59 24.47
CA PRO A 350 -31.10 19.33 24.03
C PRO A 350 -31.16 18.28 22.90
N ALA A 351 -32.32 17.63 22.79
CA ALA A 351 -32.66 16.52 21.89
C ALA A 351 -32.65 16.88 20.37
N PRO A 352 -32.59 15.88 19.46
CA PRO A 352 -32.02 16.03 18.14
C PRO A 352 -33.01 16.51 17.06
N ALA A 353 -32.53 17.37 16.16
CA ALA A 353 -33.19 17.65 14.89
C ALA A 353 -32.53 16.83 13.77
N LYS A 354 -33.37 16.15 12.98
CA LYS A 354 -33.00 15.30 11.83
C LYS A 354 -32.11 16.03 10.82
N ARG A 355 -31.01 15.40 10.39
CA ARG A 355 -30.37 15.64 9.09
C ARG A 355 -29.91 14.33 8.47
N SER A 356 -30.15 14.23 7.17
CA SER A 356 -29.93 13.10 6.27
C SER A 356 -28.46 12.67 6.17
N ALA A 357 -28.30 11.40 5.79
CA ALA A 357 -27.06 10.78 5.38
C ALA A 357 -26.37 11.55 4.24
N ASP A 358 -25.08 11.81 4.44
CA ASP A 358 -23.97 11.70 3.49
C ASP A 358 -22.85 12.64 3.93
N ALA A 359 -21.96 12.11 4.78
CA ALA A 359 -20.57 12.54 4.97
C ALA A 359 -19.97 11.61 6.03
N ALA A 360 -19.28 10.56 5.59
CA ALA A 360 -18.49 9.72 6.50
C ALA A 360 -17.32 10.54 7.04
N SER A 361 -17.37 10.77 8.34
CA SER A 361 -16.49 11.63 9.11
C SER A 361 -15.11 11.00 9.33
N ASN A 362 -14.07 11.73 8.94
CA ASN A 362 -12.79 11.74 9.64
C ASN A 362 -13.04 12.12 11.11
N ALA A 363 -12.86 11.17 12.03
CA ALA A 363 -12.87 11.47 13.46
C ALA A 363 -11.51 12.08 13.84
N ALA A 364 -11.58 13.31 14.33
CA ALA A 364 -10.47 14.19 14.70
C ALA A 364 -9.52 13.56 15.73
N LYS A 365 -8.21 13.59 15.43
CA LYS A 365 -7.13 13.49 16.43
C LYS A 365 -7.29 14.62 17.46
N LYS A 366 -6.92 14.37 18.72
CA LYS A 366 -6.76 15.42 19.74
C LYS A 366 -5.97 16.58 19.15
N SER A 367 -6.54 17.78 19.19
CA SER A 367 -5.85 19.01 18.83
C SER A 367 -4.57 19.14 19.66
N GLY A 368 -3.41 19.06 18.99
CA GLY A 368 -2.12 19.50 19.52
C GLY A 368 -0.96 18.51 19.51
N GLU A 369 -1.14 17.23 19.13
CA GLU A 369 0.01 16.33 18.93
C GLU A 369 -0.11 15.53 17.63
N LEU A 370 0.48 16.06 16.55
CA LEU A 370 0.55 15.42 15.24
C LEU A 370 1.42 14.14 15.26
N PHE A 371 2.40 14.09 16.16
CA PHE A 371 3.41 13.03 16.26
C PHE A 371 3.31 12.21 17.55
N SER A 372 3.37 10.89 17.42
CA SER A 372 3.44 9.96 18.57
C SER A 372 4.77 10.08 19.33
N ALA A 373 4.82 9.60 20.58
CA ALA A 373 6.06 9.58 21.36
C ALA A 373 7.21 8.83 20.66
N ALA A 374 6.90 7.74 19.94
CA ALA A 374 7.87 6.99 19.16
C ALA A 374 8.45 7.81 17.99
N ILE A 375 7.60 8.55 17.28
CA ILE A 375 8.04 9.45 16.21
C ILE A 375 8.90 10.58 16.78
N LYS A 376 8.48 11.19 17.89
CA LYS A 376 9.26 12.24 18.57
C LYS A 376 10.67 11.73 18.95
N GLN A 377 10.77 10.49 19.43
CA GLN A 377 12.06 9.85 19.73
C GLN A 377 12.93 9.65 18.47
N GLN A 378 12.35 9.15 17.38
CA GLN A 378 13.06 8.97 16.11
C GLN A 378 13.58 10.30 15.54
N LEU A 379 12.74 11.33 15.55
CA LEU A 379 13.11 12.69 15.15
C LEU A 379 14.28 13.21 16.01
N GLY A 380 14.24 13.01 17.32
CA GLY A 380 15.33 13.39 18.22
C GLY A 380 16.67 12.73 17.87
N VAL A 381 16.67 11.46 17.45
CA VAL A 381 17.89 10.77 16.98
C VAL A 381 18.44 11.42 15.71
N VAL A 382 17.56 11.76 14.76
CA VAL A 382 17.96 12.41 13.50
C VAL A 382 18.51 13.81 13.76
N PHE A 383 17.79 14.64 14.52
CA PHE A 383 18.21 15.99 14.88
C PHE A 383 19.53 16.01 15.66
N GLY A 384 19.74 15.03 16.54
CA GLY A 384 21.00 14.86 17.27
C GLY A 384 22.21 14.57 16.38
N ARG A 385 22.01 14.04 15.17
CA ARG A 385 23.07 13.76 14.20
C ARG A 385 23.26 14.85 13.14
N MET A 386 22.40 15.88 13.11
CA MET A 386 22.55 17.02 12.21
C MET A 386 23.69 17.94 12.69
N THR A 387 24.65 18.18 11.79
CA THR A 387 25.84 19.01 12.04
C THR A 387 25.62 20.48 11.71
N ARG A 388 24.60 20.82 10.92
CA ARG A 388 24.22 22.20 10.58
C ARG A 388 22.69 22.41 10.64
N PRO A 389 22.21 23.65 10.84
CA PRO A 389 20.78 23.95 10.75
C PRO A 389 20.28 23.87 9.30
N VAL A 390 18.99 23.55 9.15
CA VAL A 390 18.26 23.54 7.87
C VAL A 390 17.10 24.52 7.96
N THR A 391 16.86 25.25 6.88
CA THR A 391 15.67 26.10 6.75
C THR A 391 14.73 25.47 5.72
N LEU A 392 13.50 25.19 6.14
CA LEU A 392 12.44 24.65 5.32
C LEU A 392 11.66 25.81 4.70
N ALA A 393 11.87 26.05 3.41
CA ALA A 393 11.16 27.09 2.67
C ALA A 393 9.82 26.52 2.18
N LEU A 394 8.73 27.06 2.70
CA LEU A 394 7.35 26.67 2.39
C LEU A 394 6.78 27.63 1.36
N GLU A 395 6.51 27.12 0.17
CA GLU A 395 5.79 27.85 -0.86
C GLU A 395 4.32 27.48 -0.79
N LEU A 396 3.50 28.42 -0.35
CA LEU A 396 2.10 28.21 -0.03
C LEU A 396 1.18 28.89 -1.07
N ASP A 397 0.00 28.34 -1.22
CA ASP A 397 -1.13 28.92 -1.95
C ASP A 397 -2.35 29.05 -1.02
N SER A 398 -3.52 29.37 -1.58
CA SER A 398 -4.73 29.57 -0.77
C SER A 398 -5.52 28.28 -0.49
N THR A 399 -4.94 27.11 -0.77
CA THR A 399 -5.62 25.82 -0.54
C THR A 399 -5.55 25.39 0.93
N PRO A 400 -6.51 24.58 1.43
CA PRO A 400 -6.42 23.99 2.78
C PRO A 400 -5.16 23.16 3.03
N LEU A 401 -4.61 22.55 1.97
CA LEU A 401 -3.38 21.76 2.04
C LEU A 401 -2.17 22.62 2.42
N SER A 402 -2.14 23.89 2.01
CA SER A 402 -1.10 24.85 2.39
C SER A 402 -1.09 25.10 3.90
N ALA A 403 -2.27 25.26 4.51
CA ALA A 403 -2.40 25.39 5.96
C ALA A 403 -1.99 24.10 6.69
N GLU A 404 -2.32 22.93 6.13
CA GLU A 404 -1.89 21.64 6.68
C GLU A 404 -0.36 21.48 6.63
N LEU A 405 0.27 21.80 5.50
CA LEU A 405 1.73 21.77 5.38
C LEU A 405 2.40 22.70 6.38
N GLN A 406 1.92 23.94 6.50
CA GLN A 406 2.46 24.91 7.44
C GLN A 406 2.36 24.43 8.89
N GLY A 407 1.20 23.90 9.29
CA GLY A 407 1.00 23.31 10.62
C GLY A 407 1.92 22.10 10.86
N PHE A 408 2.00 21.19 9.88
CA PHE A 408 2.83 20.00 9.95
C PHE A 408 4.31 20.34 10.13
N ILE A 409 4.83 21.27 9.34
CA ILE A 409 6.24 21.70 9.43
C ILE A 409 6.50 22.48 10.72
N GLY A 410 5.56 23.33 11.16
CA GLY A 410 5.66 24.04 12.42
C GLY A 410 5.86 23.11 13.62
N GLU A 411 5.12 21.99 13.68
CA GLU A 411 5.32 20.99 14.73
C GLU A 411 6.70 20.30 14.66
N ILE A 412 7.20 19.98 13.46
CA ILE A 412 8.54 19.40 13.29
C ILE A 412 9.63 20.39 13.73
N VAL A 413 9.49 21.67 13.34
CA VAL A 413 10.42 22.75 13.74
C VAL A 413 10.46 22.89 15.25
N ALA A 414 9.30 22.88 15.92
CA ALA A 414 9.21 22.95 17.37
C ALA A 414 9.90 21.78 18.09
N LEU A 415 9.89 20.58 17.50
CA LEU A 415 10.57 19.39 18.03
C LEU A 415 12.10 19.38 17.78
N SER A 416 12.60 20.25 16.91
CA SER A 416 13.98 20.19 16.42
C SER A 416 15.04 20.74 17.37
N ASN A 417 14.65 21.43 18.44
CA ASN A 417 15.55 22.13 19.36
C ASN A 417 16.55 23.06 18.63
N GLY A 418 16.08 23.80 17.62
CA GLY A 418 16.88 24.77 16.86
C GLY A 418 17.69 24.19 15.70
N LYS A 419 17.53 22.90 15.39
CA LYS A 419 18.15 22.27 14.20
C LYS A 419 17.40 22.55 12.91
N LEU A 420 16.11 22.86 13.01
CA LEU A 420 15.26 23.24 11.89
C LEU A 420 14.69 24.64 12.11
N ASN A 421 14.57 25.37 11.01
CA ASN A 421 13.81 26.60 10.88
C ASN A 421 12.81 26.42 9.73
N SER A 422 11.78 27.25 9.67
CA SER A 422 10.91 27.36 8.50
C SER A 422 10.69 28.81 8.11
N VAL A 423 10.49 29.03 6.82
CA VAL A 423 10.04 30.31 6.26
C VAL A 423 8.90 30.03 5.31
N ALA A 424 7.77 30.70 5.47
CA ALA A 424 6.62 30.57 4.59
C ALA A 424 6.52 31.78 3.67
N VAL A 425 6.23 31.56 2.40
CA VAL A 425 5.93 32.61 1.42
C VAL A 425 4.54 32.44 0.83
N ASP A 426 3.89 33.56 0.54
CA ASP A 426 2.61 33.57 -0.16
C ASP A 426 2.78 33.49 -1.69
N ALA A 427 1.64 33.59 -2.40
CA ALA A 427 1.61 33.59 -3.85
C ALA A 427 2.25 34.81 -4.52
N ALA A 428 2.58 35.88 -3.76
CA ALA A 428 3.37 37.01 -4.24
C ALA A 428 4.87 36.83 -3.98
N GLY A 429 5.28 35.72 -3.37
CA GLY A 429 6.66 35.43 -3.01
C GLY A 429 7.14 36.18 -1.77
N LEU A 430 6.22 36.84 -1.05
CA LEU A 430 6.53 37.60 0.16
C LEU A 430 6.50 36.67 1.36
N ILE A 431 7.48 36.85 2.26
CA ILE A 431 7.58 36.09 3.49
C ILE A 431 6.38 36.44 4.39
N THR A 432 5.63 35.42 4.81
CA THR A 432 4.47 35.55 5.69
C THR A 432 4.73 35.06 7.10
N ALA A 433 5.67 34.12 7.27
CA ALA A 433 6.07 33.59 8.57
C ALA A 433 7.53 33.15 8.55
N VAL A 434 8.19 33.28 9.70
CA VAL A 434 9.53 32.74 9.97
C VAL A 434 9.49 32.10 11.35
N ASP A 435 9.80 30.82 11.44
CA ASP A 435 9.78 30.05 12.68
C ASP A 435 11.13 29.33 12.90
N GLY A 436 11.47 29.08 14.16
CA GLY A 436 12.70 28.41 14.56
C GLY A 436 13.72 29.35 15.21
N ALA A 437 14.32 28.90 16.30
CA ALA A 437 15.22 29.71 17.13
C ALA A 437 16.55 30.09 16.46
N SER A 438 16.89 29.44 15.34
CA SER A 438 18.13 29.65 14.60
C SER A 438 17.86 30.14 13.17
N ALA A 439 16.67 30.71 12.92
CA ALA A 439 16.31 31.25 11.63
C ALA A 439 17.27 32.40 11.26
N PRO A 440 17.74 32.48 10.00
CA PRO A 440 18.58 33.58 9.55
C PRO A 440 17.88 34.93 9.79
N THR A 441 18.58 35.90 10.40
CA THR A 441 18.05 37.23 10.76
C THR A 441 17.63 38.07 9.56
N SER A 442 18.10 37.70 8.38
CA SER A 442 17.82 38.32 7.10
C SER A 442 16.52 37.83 6.45
N LEU A 443 15.84 36.82 7.02
CA LEU A 443 14.48 36.44 6.64
C LEU A 443 13.49 37.36 7.36
N VAL A 444 12.91 38.31 6.63
CA VAL A 444 12.04 39.36 7.18
C VAL A 444 10.63 39.22 6.61
N VAL A 445 9.62 39.11 7.48
CA VAL A 445 8.21 39.07 7.06
C VAL A 445 7.85 40.34 6.28
N GLY A 446 7.24 40.15 5.12
CA GLY A 446 6.89 41.21 4.16
C GLY A 446 7.91 41.43 3.06
N GLU A 447 9.12 40.87 3.16
CA GLU A 447 10.15 40.94 2.11
C GLU A 447 10.08 39.71 1.19
N PRO A 448 10.54 39.81 -0.09
CA PRO A 448 10.64 38.66 -0.97
C PRO A 448 11.66 37.62 -0.47
N LEU A 449 11.35 36.33 -0.61
CA LEU A 449 12.31 35.27 -0.34
C LEU A 449 13.16 34.97 -1.59
N ALA A 450 14.48 35.06 -1.45
CA ALA A 450 15.43 34.59 -2.45
C ALA A 450 15.94 33.18 -2.10
N VAL A 451 15.73 32.24 -3.02
CA VAL A 451 16.26 30.86 -2.93
C VAL A 451 17.11 30.59 -4.17
N THR A 452 18.37 30.19 -3.99
CA THR A 452 19.27 29.91 -5.11
C THR A 452 19.65 28.43 -5.17
N LEU A 453 19.96 27.93 -6.35
CA LEU A 453 20.71 26.69 -6.54
C LEU A 453 22.16 26.86 -6.06
N PRO A 454 22.91 25.76 -5.86
CA PRO A 454 24.33 25.81 -5.49
C PRO A 454 25.22 26.58 -6.48
N ASP A 455 24.82 26.67 -7.75
CA ASP A 455 25.51 27.43 -8.79
C ASP A 455 25.17 28.95 -8.79
N GLY A 456 24.30 29.39 -7.87
CA GLY A 456 23.84 30.77 -7.74
C GLY A 456 22.60 31.11 -8.55
N THR A 457 22.04 30.19 -9.34
CA THR A 457 20.82 30.41 -10.10
C THR A 457 19.64 30.63 -9.16
N GLU A 458 18.95 31.76 -9.27
CA GLU A 458 17.76 32.04 -8.47
C GLU A 458 16.57 31.19 -8.93
N LEU A 459 15.92 30.52 -7.98
CA LEU A 459 14.72 29.75 -8.22
C LEU A 459 13.49 30.63 -8.04
N PRO A 460 12.50 30.56 -8.95
CA PRO A 460 11.24 31.24 -8.75
C PRO A 460 10.56 30.73 -7.47
N THR A 461 10.10 31.69 -6.67
CA THR A 461 9.38 31.50 -5.41
C THR A 461 7.92 31.92 -5.51
N TYR A 462 7.43 32.35 -6.69
CA TYR A 462 6.02 32.70 -6.92
C TYR A 462 5.50 32.44 -8.33
N GLY A 463 4.17 32.36 -8.46
CA GLY A 463 3.41 32.15 -9.69
C GLY A 463 1.98 32.68 -9.53
N SER A 464 1.17 32.66 -10.59
CA SER A 464 -0.24 33.08 -10.50
C SER A 464 -1.11 32.04 -9.77
N LEU A 465 -2.17 32.50 -9.09
CA LEU A 465 -3.22 31.63 -8.59
C LEU A 465 -4.35 31.50 -9.62
N ASP A 466 -5.00 30.35 -9.65
CA ASP A 466 -6.27 30.16 -10.36
C ASP A 466 -7.47 30.64 -9.51
N ASP A 467 -8.68 30.56 -10.07
CA ASP A 467 -9.92 30.99 -9.40
C ASP A 467 -10.24 30.17 -8.14
N SER A 468 -9.62 29.01 -7.95
CA SER A 468 -9.76 28.18 -6.74
C SER A 468 -8.75 28.55 -5.65
N GLY A 469 -7.83 29.47 -5.95
CA GLY A 469 -6.75 29.86 -5.06
C GLY A 469 -5.56 28.89 -5.07
N ARG A 470 -5.54 27.92 -5.98
CA ARG A 470 -4.42 27.00 -6.20
C ARG A 470 -3.39 27.65 -7.10
N ALA A 471 -2.12 27.40 -6.85
CA ALA A 471 -1.09 27.91 -7.75
C ALA A 471 -1.16 27.24 -9.12
N THR A 472 -1.24 28.06 -10.17
CA THR A 472 -1.07 27.60 -11.55
C THR A 472 0.37 27.16 -11.76
N PHE A 473 0.55 26.01 -12.44
CA PHE A 473 1.86 25.49 -12.79
C PHE A 473 1.83 24.89 -14.19
N ASP A 474 2.97 24.95 -14.88
CA ASP A 474 3.15 24.30 -16.17
C ASP A 474 3.40 22.80 -15.96
N VAL A 475 2.36 21.99 -16.18
CA VAL A 475 2.41 20.53 -16.02
C VAL A 475 3.48 19.90 -16.92
N ALA A 476 3.83 20.51 -18.05
CA ALA A 476 4.86 20.04 -18.97
C ALA A 476 6.29 20.47 -18.56
N GLY A 477 6.42 21.28 -17.51
CA GLY A 477 7.71 21.72 -16.97
C GLY A 477 8.53 20.56 -16.40
N VAL A 478 9.87 20.71 -16.44
CA VAL A 478 10.83 19.68 -16.01
C VAL A 478 10.73 19.35 -14.51
N LEU A 479 10.49 20.37 -13.68
CA LEU A 479 10.15 20.28 -12.26
C LEU A 479 9.11 21.38 -12.00
N PRO A 480 7.82 21.10 -12.21
CA PRO A 480 6.79 22.11 -12.09
C PRO A 480 6.75 22.68 -10.68
N LEU A 481 6.51 23.99 -10.59
CA LEU A 481 6.33 24.71 -9.33
C LEU A 481 4.95 24.44 -8.72
N ALA A 482 4.61 23.16 -8.56
CA ALA A 482 3.36 22.74 -7.94
C ALA A 482 3.34 23.19 -6.47
N ARG A 483 2.19 23.58 -5.91
CA ARG A 483 2.08 24.05 -4.52
C ARG A 483 0.88 23.44 -3.81
N PRO A 484 0.93 23.31 -2.48
CA PRO A 484 2.02 23.69 -1.56
C PRO A 484 3.28 22.83 -1.69
N THR A 485 4.43 23.41 -1.34
CA THR A 485 5.73 22.73 -1.41
C THR A 485 6.63 23.10 -0.24
N VAL A 486 7.40 22.13 0.25
CA VAL A 486 8.52 22.34 1.17
C VAL A 486 9.84 22.06 0.46
N ARG A 487 10.69 23.07 0.38
CA ARG A 487 12.08 22.97 -0.09
C ARG A 487 13.02 22.87 1.11
N ILE A 488 13.95 21.91 1.06
CA ILE A 488 15.01 21.78 2.06
C ILE A 488 16.16 22.69 1.64
N CYS A 489 16.41 23.74 2.42
CA CYS A 489 17.47 24.70 2.15
C CYS A 489 18.48 24.74 3.30
N VAL A 490 19.69 25.18 2.96
CA VAL A 490 20.76 25.45 3.92
C VAL A 490 21.20 26.91 3.81
N PRO A 491 21.72 27.52 4.88
CA PRO A 491 22.28 28.86 4.79
C PRO A 491 23.42 28.90 3.77
N ALA A 492 23.51 29.99 2.99
CA ALA A 492 24.68 30.23 2.16
C ALA A 492 25.94 30.31 3.04
N GLU A 493 26.99 29.55 2.72
CA GLU A 493 28.27 29.65 3.42
C GLU A 493 28.91 31.01 3.08
N GLY A 494 29.12 31.85 4.09
CA GLY A 494 29.92 33.06 3.92
C GLY A 494 31.40 32.70 3.78
N ASP A 495 32.11 33.37 2.87
CA ASP A 495 33.53 33.21 2.58
C ASP A 495 34.46 33.50 3.79
N GLY A 496 34.43 32.68 4.85
CA GLY A 496 35.46 32.57 5.90
C GLY A 496 35.96 33.85 6.59
N LYS A 497 35.35 35.02 6.35
CA LYS A 497 35.74 36.31 6.93
C LYS A 497 34.64 36.76 7.87
N ALA A 498 34.95 36.66 9.16
CA ALA A 498 34.13 37.21 10.23
C ALA A 498 33.70 38.65 9.88
N GLY A 499 32.39 38.89 9.82
CA GLY A 499 31.82 40.24 9.76
C GLY A 499 30.98 40.61 8.54
N LYS A 500 30.59 39.67 7.67
CA LYS A 500 29.47 39.88 6.74
C LYS A 500 28.53 38.69 6.81
N ASP A 501 27.43 38.87 7.54
CA ASP A 501 26.29 37.98 7.51
C ASP A 501 25.86 37.81 6.05
N GLY A 502 25.84 36.56 5.56
CA GLY A 502 25.30 36.24 4.25
C GLY A 502 23.89 36.82 4.12
N ASN A 503 23.60 37.43 2.97
CA ASN A 503 22.49 38.35 2.71
C ASN A 503 21.07 37.73 2.76
N GLY A 504 20.81 36.72 3.59
CA GLY A 504 19.51 36.04 3.69
C GLY A 504 19.17 35.09 2.57
N SER A 505 20.09 34.89 1.63
CA SER A 505 19.92 33.90 0.57
C SER A 505 19.97 32.48 1.13
N LEU A 506 18.94 31.71 0.83
CA LEU A 506 18.87 30.27 1.12
C LEU A 506 19.38 29.49 -0.09
N VAL A 507 20.29 28.54 0.14
CA VAL A 507 20.74 27.63 -0.91
C VAL A 507 19.89 26.37 -0.88
N PHE A 508 19.17 26.12 -1.97
CA PHE A 508 18.36 24.93 -2.14
C PHE A 508 19.26 23.70 -2.28
N THR A 509 18.96 22.66 -1.51
CA THR A 509 19.75 21.42 -1.50
C THR A 509 19.45 20.49 -2.68
N GLY A 510 18.44 20.82 -3.49
CA GLY A 510 17.92 19.95 -4.54
C GLY A 510 16.80 19.02 -4.07
N LEU A 511 16.41 19.06 -2.79
CA LEU A 511 15.40 18.18 -2.19
C LEU A 511 14.11 18.95 -1.89
N ALA A 512 13.02 18.61 -2.57
CA ALA A 512 11.69 19.18 -2.29
C ALA A 512 10.60 18.11 -2.19
N PHE A 513 9.53 18.46 -1.49
CA PHE A 513 8.30 17.69 -1.43
C PHE A 513 7.10 18.60 -1.72
N HIS A 514 6.34 18.27 -2.76
CA HIS A 514 5.11 18.95 -3.16
C HIS A 514 3.92 18.21 -2.52
N GLY A 515 3.25 18.87 -1.58
CA GLY A 515 2.25 18.30 -0.66
C GLY A 515 2.74 18.25 0.79
N VAL A 516 2.05 17.48 1.64
CA VAL A 516 2.42 17.28 3.05
C VAL A 516 3.24 15.98 3.18
N PRO A 517 4.53 16.01 3.59
CA PRO A 517 5.40 14.83 3.65
C PRO A 517 5.04 13.93 4.86
N SER A 518 3.87 13.30 4.80
CA SER A 518 3.32 12.41 5.83
C SER A 518 3.16 10.98 5.31
N GLY A 519 2.39 10.14 6.02
CA GLY A 519 2.20 8.74 5.63
C GLY A 519 3.54 7.97 5.52
N HIS A 520 3.72 7.22 4.43
CA HIS A 520 4.97 6.49 4.19
C HIS A 520 6.15 7.40 3.82
N GLU A 521 5.89 8.57 3.25
CA GLU A 521 6.92 9.56 2.87
C GLU A 521 7.43 10.39 4.05
N PHE A 522 6.84 10.23 5.24
CA PHE A 522 7.39 10.82 6.46
C PHE A 522 8.85 10.38 6.69
N ASN A 523 9.13 9.09 6.49
CA ASN A 523 10.46 8.54 6.71
C ASN A 523 11.47 9.04 5.68
N SER A 524 11.10 9.12 4.40
CA SER A 524 11.98 9.62 3.35
C SER A 524 12.27 11.11 3.56
N PHE A 525 11.27 11.92 3.93
CA PHE A 525 11.45 13.33 4.25
C PHE A 525 12.42 13.55 5.42
N VAL A 526 12.22 12.84 6.54
CA VAL A 526 13.10 12.93 7.72
C VAL A 526 14.54 12.53 7.38
N LEU A 527 14.72 11.48 6.57
CA LEU A 527 16.05 11.08 6.11
C LEU A 527 16.63 12.06 5.08
N GLY A 528 15.80 12.74 4.29
CA GLY A 528 16.20 13.87 3.44
C GLY A 528 16.82 15.01 4.25
N LEU A 529 16.21 15.36 5.39
CA LEU A 529 16.80 16.33 6.34
C LEU A 529 18.17 15.86 6.85
N TYR A 530 18.27 14.58 7.20
CA TYR A 530 19.54 13.99 7.64
C TYR A 530 20.61 13.99 6.56
N ASN A 531 20.25 13.73 5.31
CA ASN A 531 21.16 13.76 4.17
C ASN A 531 21.59 15.19 3.82
N ALA A 532 20.71 16.18 3.97
CA ALA A 532 21.01 17.58 3.72
C ALA A 532 21.92 18.22 4.78
N ALA A 533 21.83 17.77 6.05
CA ALA A 533 22.48 18.45 7.18
C ALA A 533 23.26 17.57 8.15
N GLY A 534 23.40 16.28 7.87
CA GLY A 534 24.29 15.37 8.57
C GLY A 534 25.28 14.72 7.60
N PRO A 535 26.04 13.71 8.06
CA PRO A 535 26.87 12.88 7.17
C PRO A 535 26.04 12.05 6.17
N GLY A 536 24.72 12.04 6.33
CA GLY A 536 23.78 11.20 5.61
C GLY A 536 23.94 9.73 5.95
N GLN A 537 23.16 8.88 5.28
CA GLN A 537 23.21 7.43 5.48
C GLN A 537 24.52 6.84 4.94
N PRO A 538 25.10 5.81 5.58
CA PRO A 538 26.28 5.11 5.07
C PRO A 538 26.04 4.59 3.65
N LEU A 539 27.01 4.82 2.77
CA LEU A 539 26.96 4.41 1.37
C LEU A 539 28.36 3.91 0.96
N GLY A 540 28.43 2.90 0.08
CA GLY A 540 29.71 2.39 -0.43
C GLY A 540 30.47 3.47 -1.21
N ASP A 541 31.80 3.46 -1.12
CA ASP A 541 32.65 4.47 -1.76
C ASP A 541 32.43 4.55 -3.27
N ASP A 542 32.17 3.40 -3.92
CA ASP A 542 31.88 3.32 -5.36
C ASP A 542 30.60 4.09 -5.73
N LEU A 543 29.53 3.95 -4.95
CA LEU A 543 28.26 4.63 -5.19
C LEU A 543 28.37 6.13 -4.90
N VAL A 544 29.20 6.52 -3.92
CA VAL A 544 29.50 7.92 -3.63
C VAL A 544 30.26 8.56 -4.79
N GLU A 545 31.26 7.88 -5.34
CA GLU A 545 32.03 8.36 -6.50
C GLU A 545 31.14 8.50 -7.73
N ARG A 546 30.30 7.51 -8.03
CA ARG A 546 29.31 7.57 -9.13
C ARG A 546 28.30 8.70 -8.98
N ALA A 547 27.77 8.91 -7.77
CA ALA A 547 26.87 10.04 -7.53
C ALA A 547 27.57 11.39 -7.76
N LYS A 548 28.83 11.52 -7.32
CA LYS A 548 29.63 12.75 -7.48
C LYS A 548 30.11 12.99 -8.91
N SER A 549 30.19 11.95 -9.76
CA SER A 549 30.59 12.11 -11.16
C SER A 549 29.49 12.74 -12.03
N ILE A 550 28.26 12.88 -11.52
CA ILE A 550 27.18 13.59 -12.22
C ILE A 550 27.47 15.09 -12.16
N THR A 551 27.97 15.65 -13.27
CA THR A 551 28.30 17.09 -13.40
C THR A 551 27.26 17.88 -14.19
N ASP A 552 26.54 17.22 -15.09
CA ASP A 552 25.50 17.86 -15.90
C ASP A 552 24.19 17.98 -15.12
N PRO A 553 23.40 19.05 -15.32
CA PRO A 553 22.11 19.21 -14.69
C PRO A 553 21.20 18.00 -14.91
N LEU A 554 20.69 17.46 -13.80
CA LEU A 554 19.82 16.28 -13.78
C LEU A 554 18.64 16.52 -12.85
N ASN A 555 17.43 16.40 -13.39
CA ASN A 555 16.20 16.61 -12.62
C ASN A 555 15.44 15.30 -12.50
N ILE A 556 15.14 14.89 -11.27
CA ILE A 556 14.43 13.66 -10.94
C ILE A 556 13.12 14.04 -10.27
N MET A 557 12.02 13.94 -11.01
CA MET A 557 10.67 14.05 -10.46
C MET A 557 10.17 12.66 -10.05
N ILE A 558 9.60 12.56 -8.86
CA ILE A 558 9.11 11.30 -8.32
C ILE A 558 7.64 11.50 -7.95
N LEU A 559 6.76 10.94 -8.76
CA LEU A 559 5.34 10.92 -8.45
C LEU A 559 5.11 9.84 -7.39
N VAL A 560 4.54 10.23 -6.25
CA VAL A 560 4.34 9.39 -5.07
C VAL A 560 2.89 9.43 -4.61
N SER A 561 2.52 8.51 -3.73
CA SER A 561 1.31 8.58 -2.93
C SER A 561 1.69 8.33 -1.48
N LEU A 562 1.11 9.05 -0.53
CA LEU A 562 1.40 8.89 0.90
C LEU A 562 1.03 7.48 1.44
N THR A 563 0.28 6.69 0.66
CA THR A 563 -0.09 5.29 0.97
C THR A 563 0.84 4.25 0.33
N CYS A 564 1.77 4.67 -0.53
CA CYS A 564 2.71 3.81 -1.25
C CYS A 564 3.87 3.36 -0.35
N THR A 565 4.02 2.05 -0.13
CA THR A 565 5.13 1.52 0.70
C THR A 565 6.46 1.41 -0.05
N MET A 566 6.44 1.55 -1.38
CA MET A 566 7.61 1.40 -2.25
C MET A 566 8.27 2.73 -2.62
N CYS A 567 7.49 3.81 -2.58
CA CYS A 567 7.90 5.16 -2.92
C CYS A 567 9.02 5.69 -2.01
N PRO A 568 9.00 5.43 -0.68
CA PRO A 568 9.99 6.03 0.21
C PRO A 568 11.43 5.62 -0.11
N GLU A 569 11.65 4.39 -0.57
CA GLU A 569 12.99 3.93 -0.92
C GLU A 569 13.52 4.63 -2.17
N THR A 570 12.64 4.87 -3.15
CA THR A 570 13.01 5.56 -4.39
C THR A 570 13.23 7.05 -4.15
N VAL A 571 12.36 7.69 -3.36
CA VAL A 571 12.56 9.08 -2.92
C VAL A 571 13.87 9.22 -2.17
N LEU A 572 14.11 8.33 -1.21
CA LEU A 572 15.35 8.31 -0.44
C LEU A 572 16.58 8.11 -1.33
N ALA A 573 16.52 7.19 -2.29
CA ALA A 573 17.62 6.91 -3.21
C ALA A 573 17.97 8.16 -4.04
N SER A 574 16.98 8.78 -4.67
CA SER A 574 17.16 9.99 -5.47
C SER A 574 17.64 11.17 -4.63
N GLN A 575 17.06 11.39 -3.45
CA GLN A 575 17.49 12.44 -2.53
C GLN A 575 18.91 12.20 -2.00
N ARG A 576 19.33 10.93 -1.83
CA ARG A 576 20.70 10.62 -1.44
C ARG A 576 21.69 11.00 -2.55
N ILE A 577 21.36 10.72 -3.81
CA ILE A 577 22.16 11.16 -4.97
C ILE A 577 22.22 12.69 -5.03
N ALA A 578 21.08 13.37 -4.91
CA ALA A 578 21.01 14.84 -4.86
C ALA A 578 21.84 15.45 -3.72
N SER A 579 21.88 14.80 -2.56
CA SER A 579 22.72 15.27 -1.44
C SER A 579 24.24 15.17 -1.70
N LEU A 580 24.65 14.39 -2.70
CA LEU A 580 26.07 14.14 -3.03
C LEU A 580 26.53 14.90 -4.28
N SER A 581 25.63 15.31 -5.17
CA SER A 581 25.95 16.12 -6.35
C SER A 581 25.06 17.36 -6.44
N PRO A 582 25.65 18.58 -6.50
CA PRO A 582 24.91 19.83 -6.64
C PRO A 582 24.20 19.98 -8.00
N ALA A 583 24.54 19.14 -8.99
CA ALA A 583 23.91 19.14 -10.31
C ALA A 583 22.57 18.39 -10.33
N VAL A 584 22.24 17.65 -9.26
CA VAL A 584 21.06 16.78 -9.20
C VAL A 584 19.98 17.39 -8.33
N ARG A 585 18.75 17.47 -8.85
CA ARG A 585 17.54 17.78 -8.08
C ARG A 585 16.64 16.55 -8.02
N ALA A 586 16.08 16.28 -6.84
CA ALA A 586 15.16 15.19 -6.59
C ALA A 586 13.93 15.69 -5.83
N GLU A 587 12.78 15.75 -6.52
CA GLU A 587 11.55 16.34 -5.98
C GLU A 587 10.41 15.33 -6.02
N ALA A 588 9.74 15.16 -4.89
CA ALA A 588 8.62 14.24 -4.75
C ALA A 588 7.29 14.98 -4.86
N TYR A 589 6.34 14.44 -5.61
CA TYR A 589 5.03 15.04 -5.86
C TYR A 589 3.93 14.06 -5.45
N ASP A 590 3.10 14.45 -4.47
CA ASP A 590 1.93 13.64 -4.12
C ASP A 590 0.84 13.75 -5.18
N VAL A 591 0.66 12.68 -5.96
CA VAL A 591 -0.32 12.64 -7.05
C VAL A 591 -1.76 12.74 -6.58
N SER A 592 -2.02 12.57 -5.27
CA SER A 592 -3.35 12.81 -4.71
C SER A 592 -3.77 14.28 -4.81
N HIS A 593 -2.81 15.19 -4.84
CA HIS A 593 -2.99 16.64 -4.91
C HIS A 593 -2.55 17.27 -6.23
N PHE A 594 -1.78 16.52 -7.04
CA PHE A 594 -1.34 16.92 -8.38
C PHE A 594 -1.68 15.86 -9.44
N PRO A 595 -2.97 15.52 -9.61
CA PRO A 595 -3.39 14.48 -10.57
C PRO A 595 -3.03 14.83 -12.02
N GLU A 596 -2.83 16.11 -12.35
CA GLU A 596 -2.43 16.55 -13.69
C GLU A 596 -1.07 15.97 -14.10
N LEU A 597 -0.14 15.81 -13.15
CA LEU A 597 1.15 15.18 -13.39
C LEU A 597 1.02 13.68 -13.65
N LYS A 598 0.06 13.03 -12.98
CA LYS A 598 -0.25 11.62 -13.25
C LYS A 598 -0.72 11.46 -14.69
N ASP A 599 -1.61 12.33 -15.16
CA ASP A 599 -2.16 12.26 -16.50
C ASP A 599 -1.09 12.59 -17.56
N GLN A 600 -0.29 13.64 -17.34
CA GLN A 600 0.81 14.05 -18.22
C GLN A 600 1.81 12.92 -18.50
N TYR A 601 2.19 12.18 -17.46
CA TYR A 601 3.18 11.10 -17.57
C TYR A 601 2.55 9.72 -17.74
N GLY A 602 1.22 9.63 -17.90
CA GLY A 602 0.50 8.37 -18.00
C GLY A 602 0.78 7.44 -16.81
N ALA A 603 0.95 8.00 -15.61
CA ALA A 603 1.43 7.27 -14.45
C ALA A 603 0.34 6.32 -13.91
N MET A 604 0.47 5.04 -14.24
CA MET A 604 -0.47 3.98 -13.81
C MET A 604 -0.11 3.40 -12.42
N SER A 605 1.10 3.65 -11.94
CA SER A 605 1.57 3.23 -10.62
C SER A 605 2.63 4.21 -10.09
N VAL A 606 2.77 4.27 -8.77
CA VAL A 606 3.84 5.01 -8.09
C VAL A 606 4.80 4.02 -7.38
N PRO A 607 6.10 4.33 -7.22
CA PRO A 607 6.75 5.55 -7.69
C PRO A 607 6.85 5.56 -9.22
N CYS A 608 6.49 6.69 -9.81
CA CYS A 608 6.80 7.01 -11.21
C CYS A 608 7.95 8.01 -11.19
N ILE A 609 9.04 7.66 -11.85
CA ILE A 609 10.30 8.37 -11.82
C ILE A 609 10.46 9.01 -13.19
N VAL A 610 10.53 10.33 -13.22
CA VAL A 610 10.69 11.10 -14.44
C VAL A 610 12.05 11.79 -14.36
N ILE A 611 13.00 11.32 -15.16
CA ILE A 611 14.36 11.82 -15.21
C ILE A 611 14.49 12.71 -16.44
N THR A 612 14.95 13.94 -16.23
CA THR A 612 15.21 14.88 -17.30
C THR A 612 16.68 15.28 -17.27
N HIS A 613 17.39 14.98 -18.36
CA HIS A 613 18.79 15.31 -18.55
C HIS A 613 18.97 16.72 -19.11
N ALA A 614 20.18 17.28 -19.00
CA ALA A 614 20.52 18.64 -19.44
C ALA A 614 20.18 18.93 -20.92
N ASN A 615 20.21 17.92 -21.78
CA ASN A 615 19.85 18.02 -23.20
C ASN A 615 18.33 18.02 -23.47
N GLY A 616 17.50 18.00 -22.41
CA GLY A 616 16.05 17.97 -22.48
C GLY A 616 15.44 16.58 -22.72
N THR A 617 16.26 15.52 -22.81
CA THR A 617 15.75 14.16 -22.97
C THR A 617 15.11 13.72 -21.65
N GLN A 618 13.90 13.17 -21.75
CA GLN A 618 13.12 12.71 -20.61
C GLN A 618 12.96 11.20 -20.66
N GLN A 619 13.22 10.54 -19.54
CA GLN A 619 12.99 9.11 -19.34
C GLN A 619 11.98 8.91 -18.21
N VAL A 620 10.96 8.09 -18.46
CA VAL A 620 9.94 7.73 -17.47
C VAL A 620 10.11 6.27 -17.09
N GLU A 621 10.27 6.02 -15.80
CA GLU A 621 10.44 4.70 -15.22
C GLU A 621 9.44 4.46 -14.09
N PHE A 622 9.16 3.18 -13.82
CA PHE A 622 8.23 2.80 -12.77
C PHE A 622 8.84 1.84 -11.77
N GLY A 623 8.26 1.86 -10.57
CA GLY A 623 8.54 0.91 -9.53
C GLY A 623 9.74 1.29 -8.69
N LYS A 624 9.90 0.54 -7.61
CA LYS A 624 10.92 0.75 -6.59
C LYS A 624 12.33 0.69 -7.19
N LYS A 625 13.15 1.72 -6.95
CA LYS A 625 14.58 1.73 -7.25
C LYS A 625 15.40 2.01 -6.00
N SER A 626 16.46 1.23 -5.82
CA SER A 626 17.52 1.47 -4.83
C SER A 626 18.56 2.48 -5.37
N ILE A 627 19.50 2.93 -4.54
CA ILE A 627 20.57 3.87 -4.96
C ILE A 627 21.37 3.34 -6.16
N PRO A 628 21.88 2.08 -6.17
CA PRO A 628 22.58 1.55 -7.34
C PRO A 628 21.73 1.57 -8.61
N GLN A 629 20.46 1.18 -8.50
CA GLN A 629 19.53 1.16 -9.64
C GLN A 629 19.22 2.57 -10.15
N MET A 630 19.11 3.56 -9.25
CA MET A 630 18.96 4.96 -9.63
C MET A 630 20.20 5.50 -10.33
N LEU A 631 21.42 5.15 -9.86
CA LEU A 631 22.67 5.55 -10.50
C LEU A 631 22.81 4.94 -11.90
N GLU A 632 22.51 3.65 -12.05
CA GLU A 632 22.45 2.98 -13.36
C GLU A 632 21.46 3.68 -14.30
N LEU A 633 20.29 4.04 -13.77
CA LEU A 633 19.22 4.66 -14.53
C LEU A 633 19.59 6.06 -15.03
N VAL A 634 20.35 6.83 -14.25
CA VAL A 634 20.81 8.18 -14.65
C VAL A 634 22.11 8.13 -15.47
N GLY A 635 22.64 6.94 -15.75
CA GLY A 635 23.84 6.73 -16.56
C GLY A 635 25.16 7.01 -15.84
N ALA A 636 25.18 6.91 -14.51
CA ALA A 636 26.34 7.18 -13.66
C ALA A 636 26.94 5.92 -13.03
#